data_AF-A0AB73IHR8-F1
#
_entry.id   AF-A0AB73IHR8-F1
#
_cell.length_a   1.000
_cell.length_b   1.000
_cell.length_c   1.000
_cell.angle_alpha   90.00
_cell.angle_beta   90.00
_cell.angle_gamma   90.00
#
_symmetry.space_group_name_H-M   'P 1'
#
loop_
_entity.id
_entity.type
_entity.pdbx_description
1 polymer ?
#
loop_
_entity_poly.entity_id
_entity_poly.type
_entity_poly.pdbx_seq_one_letter_code
_entity_poly.pdbx_strand_id
1 'polypeptide(L)'
;MHRTLVRSAVAAAVAFAFLQLSGCGGGSGSGSGSSNTQTATATSVTGTVASGSAWAGASVTLMDATGAQATATTNAQGAFSISVKGMTAPFLLMANDATGFSSPLVSVLAKLPNGTAPAVANITTLTTAIAAMLTASGNPSDLASSTALAKVALPSVQIAIITLDAILANVLTQNGIQSAGFDPVGTAFTPNHTGADAVIDTVSVVTGPNGGLLLLSNAAPGTTVALNKQTGQSTKLAAPAAAANYLEPLAPLLTACAATGTLDTSCAPAIDSTFLENGSSNLATGHGLPNASLAGARFGSPKTLAFFTRNGKQQALVQIPLTLADGTAGALYSIAQQMAAPVALASGTQLGWNLVGNQSQFAVAINSRIQRRTFLDARVNDVNRYESGLEITIPVALNPAVYSASVSGPGLAAPVWLLPRSAAGSSTLGLSDTALSVAPVSPATTASSTSMYRWSWQSLPSTASFAPPASSGVYAAQSVDVGTVPLYAAYTVTFYDSTGTKLGVSQVMNPGSPLGAAAGATVSWPTLLSDFETQFLTPAGSLAGIQYAMSVSWSSLVNGQSLAYPVNSVQIQASGLTLAGTNGEVDGFAVGTPNNTTFGQYQTTVSAGINSQGVRTCTNCPFPALTSGGSRLVELGGNQNWISYYDVTQYND
;
A
#
# COMPACT_ATOMS: atom_id res chain seq x y z
N MET A 1 -64.07 41.32 -3.77
CA MET A 1 -65.09 40.68 -2.92
C MET A 1 -64.40 39.69 -2.00
N HIS A 2 -64.63 39.86 -0.70
CA HIS A 2 -64.52 38.91 0.43
C HIS A 2 -63.24 38.09 0.70
N ARG A 3 -62.72 38.39 1.91
CA ARG A 3 -61.70 37.75 2.74
C ARG A 3 -61.99 36.27 3.07
N THR A 4 -60.94 35.50 3.35
CA THR A 4 -60.74 34.88 4.69
C THR A 4 -59.28 34.51 4.98
N LEU A 5 -58.89 34.76 6.23
CA LEU A 5 -57.64 34.43 6.91
C LEU A 5 -57.69 33.02 7.50
N VAL A 6 -56.55 32.32 7.63
CA VAL A 6 -56.12 31.64 8.88
C VAL A 6 -54.58 31.64 8.96
N ARG A 7 -54.07 31.98 10.14
CA ARG A 7 -52.66 32.04 10.56
C ARG A 7 -52.16 30.66 11.00
N SER A 8 -50.85 30.42 10.89
CA SER A 8 -50.03 29.80 11.96
C SER A 8 -48.55 30.05 11.70
N ALA A 9 -47.86 30.55 12.71
CA ALA A 9 -46.46 30.93 12.73
C ALA A 9 -45.65 29.91 13.55
N VAL A 10 -44.41 29.61 13.14
CA VAL A 10 -43.35 29.16 14.05
C VAL A 10 -42.01 29.73 13.55
N ALA A 11 -41.33 30.44 14.43
CA ALA A 11 -39.95 30.94 14.30
C ALA A 11 -39.18 30.55 15.57
N ALA A 12 -37.92 30.13 15.44
CA ALA A 12 -36.87 30.17 16.47
C ALA A 12 -35.53 29.83 15.77
N ALA A 13 -34.55 30.72 15.59
CA ALA A 13 -33.77 31.57 16.52
C ALA A 13 -32.47 30.89 16.99
N VAL A 14 -31.36 31.46 16.52
CA VAL A 14 -29.95 31.23 16.84
C VAL A 14 -29.61 31.80 18.21
N ALA A 15 -28.79 31.12 19.03
CA ALA A 15 -28.21 31.68 20.23
C ALA A 15 -26.74 31.24 20.42
N PHE A 16 -25.84 32.22 20.28
CA PHE A 16 -24.47 32.22 20.80
C PHE A 16 -24.53 32.58 22.29
N ALA A 17 -23.79 31.88 23.15
CA ALA A 17 -23.64 32.24 24.56
C ALA A 17 -22.16 32.28 24.95
N PHE A 18 -21.64 33.51 25.07
CA PHE A 18 -20.44 33.86 25.83
C PHE A 18 -20.83 33.96 27.31
N LEU A 19 -20.11 33.28 28.21
CA LEU A 19 -20.20 33.50 29.66
C LEU A 19 -18.80 33.63 30.25
N GLN A 20 -18.42 34.88 30.52
CA GLN A 20 -17.42 35.24 31.50
C GLN A 20 -18.08 35.34 32.87
N LEU A 21 -17.50 34.72 33.89
CA LEU A 21 -17.77 35.08 35.28
C LEU A 21 -16.46 35.25 36.05
N SER A 22 -16.19 36.50 36.38
CA SER A 22 -15.36 36.97 37.48
C SER A 22 -16.02 36.67 38.83
N GLY A 23 -15.24 36.15 39.78
CA GLY A 23 -15.64 36.02 41.18
C GLY A 23 -14.42 36.18 42.10
N CYS A 24 -14.38 37.29 42.82
CA CYS A 24 -13.42 37.61 43.86
C CYS A 24 -14.14 37.57 45.22
N GLY A 25 -13.46 37.04 46.25
CA GLY A 25 -13.89 36.97 47.65
C GLY A 25 -13.47 35.62 48.26
N GLY A 26 -12.67 35.48 49.32
CA GLY A 26 -12.27 36.39 50.39
C GLY A 26 -12.67 35.74 51.73
N GLY A 27 -11.72 35.18 52.49
CA GLY A 27 -11.98 34.65 53.83
C GLY A 27 -10.94 33.67 54.38
N SER A 28 -10.13 34.15 55.33
CA SER A 28 -9.00 33.52 56.02
C SER A 28 -9.38 32.44 57.04
N GLY A 29 -8.61 31.35 57.11
CA GLY A 29 -8.63 30.37 58.20
C GLY A 29 -7.44 29.40 58.11
N SER A 30 -6.53 29.51 59.07
CA SER A 30 -5.21 28.88 59.11
C SER A 30 -5.22 27.34 59.10
N GLY A 31 -4.37 26.75 58.27
CA GLY A 31 -4.02 25.34 58.31
C GLY A 31 -2.81 25.08 57.42
N SER A 32 -1.60 25.16 57.98
CA SER A 32 -0.37 24.75 57.31
C SER A 32 -0.42 23.25 57.01
N GLY A 33 -0.83 22.91 55.80
CA GLY A 33 -0.62 21.61 55.18
C GLY A 33 -0.13 21.87 53.77
N SER A 34 1.11 21.50 53.48
CA SER A 34 1.72 21.60 52.15
C SER A 34 0.90 20.76 51.17
N SER A 35 -0.09 21.37 50.51
CA SER A 35 -0.86 20.71 49.46
C SER A 35 0.00 20.65 48.20
N ASN A 36 0.61 19.49 47.98
CA ASN A 36 1.00 19.08 46.65
C ASN A 36 -0.30 19.01 45.83
N THR A 37 -0.64 20.07 45.10
CA THR A 37 -1.71 20.05 44.10
C THR A 37 -1.27 19.10 43.00
N GLN A 38 -1.59 17.81 43.17
CA GLN A 38 -1.36 16.78 42.16
C GLN A 38 -2.06 17.23 40.89
N THR A 39 -1.27 17.66 39.91
CA THR A 39 -1.78 18.16 38.64
C THR A 39 -2.51 16.99 37.97
N ALA A 40 -3.83 17.11 37.83
CA ALA A 40 -4.61 16.10 37.13
C ALA A 40 -4.03 15.90 35.72
N THR A 41 -3.96 14.65 35.27
CA THR A 41 -3.42 14.29 33.95
C THR A 41 -4.52 13.64 33.13
N ALA A 42 -4.47 13.82 31.81
CA ALA A 42 -5.44 13.24 30.89
C ALA A 42 -5.54 11.71 31.09
N THR A 43 -6.76 11.18 31.13
CA THR A 43 -7.02 9.75 31.34
C THR A 43 -7.35 9.01 30.05
N SER A 44 -7.51 9.74 28.94
CA SER A 44 -7.71 9.19 27.61
C SER A 44 -6.91 9.95 26.55
N VAL A 45 -6.65 9.27 25.44
CA VAL A 45 -6.09 9.83 24.21
C VAL A 45 -7.14 9.69 23.12
N THR A 46 -7.41 10.77 22.40
CA THR A 46 -8.34 10.87 21.27
C THR A 46 -7.61 11.38 20.03
N GLY A 47 -8.14 11.13 18.85
CA GLY A 47 -7.58 11.71 17.63
C GLY A 47 -8.32 11.25 16.39
N THR A 48 -7.80 11.70 15.24
CA THR A 48 -8.30 11.31 13.92
C THR A 48 -7.22 10.55 13.16
N VAL A 49 -7.60 9.44 12.51
CA VAL A 49 -6.77 8.71 11.56
C VAL A 49 -7.15 9.12 10.14
N ALA A 50 -6.21 9.72 9.40
CA ALA A 50 -6.43 10.10 8.01
C ALA A 50 -5.13 10.21 7.21
N SER A 51 -5.19 9.86 5.92
CA SER A 51 -4.12 10.11 4.94
C SER A 51 -4.64 10.84 3.70
N GLY A 52 -5.37 11.91 3.97
CA GLY A 52 -6.15 12.71 3.03
C GLY A 52 -7.65 12.46 3.17
N SER A 53 -8.03 11.21 3.44
CA SER A 53 -9.39 10.86 3.84
C SER A 53 -9.39 10.10 5.15
N ALA A 54 -10.50 10.19 5.88
CA ALA A 54 -10.74 9.43 7.10
C ALA A 54 -10.58 7.93 6.86
N TRP A 55 -9.79 7.27 7.70
CA TRP A 55 -9.72 5.81 7.71
C TRP A 55 -10.84 5.27 8.59
N ALA A 56 -11.95 4.86 7.98
CA ALA A 56 -13.07 4.24 8.70
C ALA A 56 -12.77 2.78 9.06
N GLY A 57 -13.07 2.37 10.28
CA GLY A 57 -12.89 0.98 10.72
C GLY A 57 -11.43 0.56 10.93
N ALA A 58 -10.48 1.48 10.87
CA ALA A 58 -9.07 1.20 11.14
C ALA A 58 -8.87 0.77 12.59
N SER A 59 -8.01 -0.23 12.78
CA SER A 59 -7.60 -0.67 14.12
C SER A 59 -6.47 0.22 14.62
N VAL A 60 -6.68 0.85 15.76
CA VAL A 60 -5.69 1.70 16.43
C VAL A 60 -5.14 0.96 17.63
N THR A 61 -3.82 0.81 17.71
CA THR A 61 -3.10 0.27 18.86
C THR A 61 -2.27 1.38 19.48
N LEU A 62 -2.41 1.56 20.78
CA LEU A 62 -1.59 2.44 21.61
C LEU A 62 -0.69 1.58 22.49
N MET A 63 0.62 1.79 22.42
CA MET A 63 1.64 1.17 23.26
C MET A 63 2.31 2.24 24.12
N ASP A 64 2.57 1.94 25.38
CA ASP A 64 3.28 2.82 26.30
C ASP A 64 4.77 2.44 26.47
N ALA A 65 5.52 3.27 27.19
CA ALA A 65 6.94 3.07 27.42
C ALA A 65 7.29 1.78 28.19
N THR A 66 6.33 1.16 28.87
CA THR A 66 6.49 -0.12 29.58
C THR A 66 6.11 -1.33 28.71
N GLY A 67 5.46 -1.08 27.57
CA GLY A 67 4.93 -2.10 26.66
C GLY A 67 3.48 -2.50 26.94
N ALA A 68 2.78 -1.79 27.84
CA ALA A 68 1.34 -1.95 27.99
C ALA A 68 0.64 -1.47 26.72
N GLN A 69 -0.43 -2.17 26.33
CA GLN A 69 -1.17 -1.89 25.10
C GLN A 69 -2.65 -1.71 25.36
N ALA A 70 -3.27 -0.82 24.58
CA ALA A 70 -4.71 -0.64 24.49
C ALA A 70 -5.11 -0.40 23.03
N THR A 71 -6.33 -0.77 22.66
CA THR A 71 -6.81 -0.67 21.27
C THR A 71 -8.14 0.06 21.16
N ALA A 72 -8.40 0.60 19.97
CA ALA A 72 -9.70 1.12 19.56
C ALA A 72 -9.92 0.88 18.06
N THR A 73 -11.13 1.14 17.59
CA THR A 73 -11.46 1.17 16.16
C THR A 73 -11.97 2.57 15.81
N THR A 74 -11.59 3.08 14.65
CA THR A 74 -12.06 4.38 14.18
C THR A 74 -13.51 4.33 13.68
N ASN A 75 -14.24 5.42 13.86
CA ASN A 75 -15.56 5.60 13.25
C ASN A 75 -15.45 6.06 11.76
N ALA A 76 -16.59 6.36 11.13
CA ALA A 76 -16.64 6.80 9.72
C ALA A 76 -15.88 8.12 9.45
N GLN A 77 -15.64 8.93 10.48
CA GLN A 77 -14.85 10.17 10.41
C GLN A 77 -13.38 9.95 10.79
N GLY A 78 -12.95 8.70 10.97
CA GLY A 78 -11.58 8.36 11.37
C GLY A 78 -11.29 8.63 12.86
N ALA A 79 -12.29 9.01 13.65
CA ALA A 79 -12.09 9.38 15.04
C ALA A 79 -12.01 8.15 15.96
N PHE A 80 -11.11 8.20 16.95
CA PHE A 80 -10.93 7.17 17.98
C PHE A 80 -10.78 7.75 19.39
N SER A 81 -10.94 6.90 20.41
CA SER A 81 -10.69 7.22 21.81
C SER A 81 -10.16 5.98 22.55
N ILE A 82 -9.04 6.12 23.24
CA ILE A 82 -8.38 5.06 24.02
C ILE A 82 -8.17 5.54 25.45
N SER A 83 -8.52 4.71 26.44
CA SER A 83 -8.18 4.95 27.84
C SER A 83 -6.70 4.69 28.08
N VAL A 84 -6.01 5.63 28.73
CA VAL A 84 -4.58 5.51 29.09
C VAL A 84 -4.36 5.47 30.61
N LYS A 85 -5.43 5.19 31.38
CA LYS A 85 -5.37 5.08 32.84
C LYS A 85 -4.37 4.00 33.24
N GLY A 86 -3.34 4.39 34.01
CA GLY A 86 -2.30 3.49 34.50
C GLY A 86 -1.17 3.20 33.50
N MET A 87 -1.18 3.83 32.33
CA MET A 87 -0.11 3.72 31.34
C MET A 87 0.92 4.85 31.51
N THR A 88 2.13 4.64 30.99
CA THR A 88 3.29 5.53 31.15
C THR A 88 3.74 6.10 29.82
N ALA A 89 3.61 7.43 29.63
CA ALA A 89 4.14 8.11 28.46
C ALA A 89 5.69 7.99 28.37
N PRO A 90 6.30 8.03 27.17
CA PRO A 90 5.71 8.30 25.85
C PRO A 90 4.80 7.19 25.32
N PHE A 91 3.87 7.56 24.44
CA PHE A 91 2.98 6.64 23.75
C PHE A 91 3.28 6.58 22.25
N LEU A 92 3.24 5.36 21.71
CA LEU A 92 3.23 5.09 20.28
C LEU A 92 1.80 4.71 19.88
N LEU A 93 1.26 5.39 18.89
CA LEU A 93 -0.03 5.04 18.29
C LEU A 93 0.23 4.54 16.88
N MET A 94 -0.37 3.40 16.52
CA MET A 94 -0.32 2.83 15.19
C MET A 94 -1.72 2.52 14.72
N ALA A 95 -2.04 2.94 13.49
CA ALA A 95 -3.32 2.65 12.85
C ALA A 95 -3.10 1.76 11.62
N ASN A 96 -3.76 0.61 11.62
CA ASN A 96 -3.77 -0.30 10.48
C ASN A 96 -5.01 -0.06 9.62
N ASP A 97 -4.78 0.11 8.32
CA ASP A 97 -5.84 0.20 7.31
C ASP A 97 -6.65 -1.10 7.31
N ALA A 98 -7.96 -1.00 7.53
CA ALA A 98 -8.86 -2.16 7.55
C ALA A 98 -8.88 -2.93 6.22
N THR A 99 -8.55 -2.26 5.12
CA THR A 99 -8.49 -2.85 3.77
C THR A 99 -7.15 -3.52 3.49
N GLY A 100 -6.10 -3.17 4.25
CA GLY A 100 -4.74 -3.66 4.06
C GLY A 100 -3.96 -3.03 2.89
N PHE A 101 -4.56 -2.11 2.11
CA PHE A 101 -3.89 -1.52 0.95
C PHE A 101 -2.82 -0.51 1.33
N SER A 102 -3.02 0.20 2.44
CA SER A 102 -2.09 1.23 2.92
C SER A 102 -1.18 0.68 4.02
N SER A 103 0.09 1.09 4.03
CA SER A 103 0.98 0.85 5.16
C SER A 103 0.49 1.52 6.44
N PRO A 104 0.77 0.95 7.63
CA PRO A 104 0.32 1.53 8.89
C PRO A 104 0.76 2.97 9.06
N LEU A 105 -0.13 3.81 9.57
CA LEU A 105 0.20 5.18 9.99
C LEU A 105 0.63 5.17 11.45
N VAL A 106 1.57 6.04 11.80
CA VAL A 106 2.19 6.08 13.11
C VAL A 106 2.14 7.49 13.69
N SER A 107 1.97 7.59 15.01
CA SER A 107 2.05 8.84 15.75
C SER A 107 2.70 8.62 17.10
N VAL A 108 3.31 9.66 17.66
CA VAL A 108 4.02 9.59 18.94
C VAL A 108 3.60 10.74 19.82
N LEU A 109 3.06 10.40 21.00
CA LEU A 109 2.69 11.36 22.03
C LEU A 109 3.71 11.27 23.17
N ALA A 110 4.67 12.20 23.19
CA ALA A 110 5.79 12.13 24.14
C ALA A 110 5.39 12.36 25.61
N LYS A 111 4.30 13.10 25.85
CA LYS A 111 3.81 13.43 27.18
C LYS A 111 2.30 13.68 27.14
N LEU A 112 1.60 13.34 28.20
CA LEU A 112 0.21 13.79 28.40
C LEU A 112 0.16 15.28 28.75
N PRO A 113 -0.84 16.02 28.25
CA PRO A 113 -1.10 17.37 28.68
C PRO A 113 -1.54 17.38 30.16
N ASN A 114 -1.29 18.51 30.81
CA ASN A 114 -1.84 18.78 32.14
C ASN A 114 -3.35 19.01 32.02
N GLY A 115 -4.12 18.61 33.04
CA GLY A 115 -5.58 18.72 33.08
C GLY A 115 -6.29 17.38 32.91
N THR A 116 -7.62 17.40 32.96
CA THR A 116 -8.48 16.21 32.84
C THR A 116 -9.04 15.99 31.44
N ALA A 117 -8.85 16.96 30.53
CA ALA A 117 -9.29 16.83 29.16
C ALA A 117 -8.54 15.69 28.44
N PRO A 118 -9.18 14.96 27.52
CA PRO A 118 -8.49 13.98 26.69
C PRO A 118 -7.29 14.60 25.97
N ALA A 119 -6.18 13.87 25.92
CA ALA A 119 -5.05 14.25 25.09
C ALA A 119 -5.39 14.03 23.62
N VAL A 120 -4.93 14.92 22.74
CA VAL A 120 -5.09 14.73 21.28
C VAL A 120 -3.81 14.14 20.71
N ALA A 121 -3.95 13.09 19.90
CA ALA A 121 -2.89 12.50 19.11
C ALA A 121 -3.47 12.00 17.78
N ASN A 122 -3.36 12.80 16.73
CA ASN A 122 -3.77 12.38 15.39
C ASN A 122 -2.80 11.34 14.83
N ILE A 123 -3.28 10.51 13.90
CA ILE A 123 -2.48 9.51 13.20
C ILE A 123 -2.60 9.75 11.69
N THR A 124 -1.60 10.44 11.12
CA THR A 124 -1.63 10.92 9.74
C THR A 124 -0.32 10.67 9.00
N THR A 125 -0.25 11.00 7.72
CA THR A 125 1.00 10.99 6.95
C THR A 125 2.06 11.90 7.60
N LEU A 126 1.65 13.04 8.15
CA LEU A 126 2.54 14.00 8.83
C LEU A 126 3.09 13.44 10.15
N THR A 127 2.23 12.83 10.97
CA THR A 127 2.71 12.23 12.24
C THR A 127 3.57 11.00 11.99
N THR A 128 3.33 10.29 10.89
CA THR A 128 4.18 9.15 10.47
C THR A 128 5.56 9.66 10.04
N ALA A 129 5.63 10.79 9.33
CA ALA A 129 6.89 11.43 9.00
C ALA A 129 7.67 11.86 10.26
N ILE A 130 6.98 12.43 11.26
CA ILE A 130 7.56 12.76 12.56
C ILE A 130 8.11 11.50 13.24
N ALA A 131 7.33 10.42 13.29
CA ALA A 131 7.75 9.16 13.89
C ALA A 131 9.01 8.59 13.21
N ALA A 132 9.11 8.67 11.88
CA ALA A 132 10.30 8.27 11.14
C ALA A 132 11.53 9.12 11.51
N MET A 133 11.37 10.44 11.67
CA MET A 133 12.46 11.33 12.10
C MET A 133 12.97 11.04 13.52
N LEU A 134 12.22 10.29 14.33
CA LEU A 134 12.65 9.85 15.66
C LEU A 134 13.51 8.56 15.62
N THR A 135 13.67 7.92 14.47
CA THR A 135 14.44 6.67 14.33
C THR A 135 15.69 6.86 13.48
N ALA A 136 16.71 6.02 13.70
CA ALA A 136 17.96 6.09 12.94
C ALA A 136 17.80 5.52 11.52
N SER A 137 17.00 4.46 11.39
CA SER A 137 16.69 3.80 10.11
C SER A 137 15.72 4.58 9.24
N GLY A 138 14.95 5.50 9.84
CA GLY A 138 13.80 6.12 9.19
C GLY A 138 12.55 5.24 9.12
N ASN A 139 12.56 4.06 9.76
CA ASN A 139 11.40 3.20 9.90
C ASN A 139 10.68 3.48 11.24
N PRO A 140 9.42 3.97 11.24
CA PRO A 140 8.65 4.19 12.46
C PRO A 140 8.39 2.93 13.30
N SER A 141 8.36 1.74 12.69
CA SER A 141 8.10 0.50 13.42
C SER A 141 9.21 0.16 14.41
N ASP A 142 10.40 0.75 14.27
CA ASP A 142 11.49 0.60 15.25
C ASP A 142 11.10 1.14 16.64
N LEU A 143 10.09 2.02 16.70
CA LEU A 143 9.52 2.51 17.95
C LEU A 143 8.57 1.51 18.61
N ALA A 144 8.12 0.46 17.91
CA ALA A 144 7.26 -0.61 18.44
C ALA A 144 8.06 -1.60 19.34
N SER A 145 8.95 -1.05 20.15
CA SER A 145 9.76 -1.68 21.17
C SER A 145 9.75 -0.76 22.38
N SER A 146 9.38 -1.28 23.55
CA SER A 146 9.30 -0.48 24.78
C SER A 146 10.63 0.19 25.12
N THR A 147 11.74 -0.48 24.82
CA THR A 147 13.10 0.05 25.03
C THR A 147 13.42 1.21 24.09
N ALA A 148 12.96 1.16 22.83
CA ALA A 148 13.14 2.25 21.88
C ALA A 148 12.20 3.42 22.20
N LEU A 149 10.93 3.12 22.46
CA LEU A 149 9.90 4.10 22.81
C LEU A 149 10.25 4.89 24.07
N ALA A 150 10.74 4.22 25.13
CA ALA A 150 11.14 4.87 26.38
C ALA A 150 12.27 5.91 26.22
N LYS A 151 13.00 5.90 25.08
CA LYS A 151 14.03 6.90 24.76
C LYS A 151 13.48 8.13 24.03
N VAL A 152 12.22 8.13 23.62
CA VAL A 152 11.59 9.28 22.97
C VAL A 152 11.29 10.36 24.00
N ALA A 153 11.80 11.56 23.77
CA ALA A 153 11.61 12.70 24.65
C ALA A 153 10.88 13.84 23.94
N LEU A 154 10.12 14.66 24.69
CA LEU A 154 9.38 15.80 24.15
C LEU A 154 10.23 16.73 23.25
N PRO A 155 11.47 17.11 23.61
CA PRO A 155 12.29 17.96 22.75
C PRO A 155 12.59 17.34 21.37
N SER A 156 12.78 16.01 21.30
CA SER A 156 13.03 15.33 20.02
C SER A 156 11.80 15.36 19.10
N VAL A 157 10.58 15.25 19.67
CA VAL A 157 9.34 15.37 18.91
C VAL A 157 9.15 16.81 18.41
N GLN A 158 9.42 17.81 19.25
CA GLN A 158 9.32 19.22 18.87
C GLN A 158 10.31 19.61 17.75
N ILE A 159 11.55 19.10 17.81
CA ILE A 159 12.53 19.32 16.73
C ILE A 159 12.07 18.70 15.41
N ALA A 160 11.49 17.50 15.47
CA ALA A 160 10.94 16.82 14.29
C ALA A 160 9.75 17.60 13.69
N ILE A 161 8.85 18.15 14.52
CA ILE A 161 7.75 19.03 14.08
C ILE A 161 8.29 20.27 13.37
N ILE A 162 9.20 21.01 14.02
CA ILE A 162 9.79 22.24 13.44
C ILE A 162 10.49 21.94 12.09
N THR A 163 11.18 20.81 12.03
CA THR A 163 11.85 20.38 10.79
C THR A 163 10.84 20.07 9.69
N LEU A 164 9.75 19.38 10.01
CA LEU A 164 8.66 19.12 9.06
C LEU A 164 8.01 20.40 8.56
N ASP A 165 7.73 21.35 9.46
CA ASP A 165 7.11 22.63 9.12
C ASP A 165 7.99 23.44 8.15
N ALA A 166 9.31 23.42 8.35
CA ALA A 166 10.25 24.06 7.45
C ALA A 166 10.25 23.41 6.05
N ILE A 167 10.19 22.08 5.99
CA ILE A 167 10.08 21.32 4.73
C ILE A 167 8.77 21.63 3.99
N LEU A 168 7.67 21.80 4.74
CA LEU A 168 6.32 22.00 4.21
C LEU A 168 5.91 23.46 4.07
N ALA A 169 6.82 24.42 4.28
CA ALA A 169 6.49 25.85 4.35
C ALA A 169 5.63 26.37 3.17
N ASN A 170 5.92 25.93 1.94
CA ASN A 170 5.13 26.33 0.76
C ASN A 170 3.71 25.74 0.79
N VAL A 171 3.59 24.47 1.17
CA VAL A 171 2.31 23.75 1.26
C VAL A 171 1.45 24.32 2.39
N LEU A 172 2.05 24.61 3.55
CA LEU A 172 1.36 25.24 4.68
C LEU A 172 0.81 26.61 4.29
N THR A 173 1.64 27.44 3.64
CA THR A 173 1.25 28.78 3.18
C THR A 173 0.09 28.72 2.17
N GLN A 174 0.14 27.80 1.20
CA GLN A 174 -0.93 27.61 0.21
C GLN A 174 -2.28 27.27 0.87
N ASN A 175 -2.24 26.56 1.99
CA ASN A 175 -3.43 26.11 2.72
C ASN A 175 -3.80 27.03 3.89
N GLY A 176 -3.24 28.25 3.94
CA GLY A 176 -3.57 29.27 4.94
C GLY A 176 -3.07 28.96 6.36
N ILE A 177 -2.09 28.06 6.50
CA ILE A 177 -1.50 27.69 7.79
C ILE A 177 -0.18 28.42 7.97
N GLN A 178 -0.01 29.07 9.13
CA GLN A 178 1.27 29.62 9.54
C GLN A 178 2.20 28.47 9.95
N SER A 179 3.40 28.43 9.39
CA SER A 179 4.37 27.37 9.68
C SER A 179 4.84 27.37 11.14
N ALA A 180 4.89 28.54 11.78
CA ALA A 180 5.26 28.63 13.18
C ALA A 180 4.10 28.17 14.08
N GLY A 181 4.29 27.05 14.79
CA GLY A 181 3.33 26.54 15.77
C GLY A 181 2.26 25.62 15.21
N PHE A 182 2.40 25.15 13.96
CA PHE A 182 1.58 24.05 13.46
C PHE A 182 1.95 22.76 14.19
N ASP A 183 1.01 22.20 14.95
CA ASP A 183 1.20 20.93 15.64
C ASP A 183 0.31 19.85 15.00
N PRO A 184 0.82 19.04 14.05
CA PRO A 184 0.05 17.99 13.41
C PRO A 184 -0.28 16.82 14.34
N VAL A 185 0.38 16.70 15.49
CA VAL A 185 0.14 15.64 16.47
C VAL A 185 -1.01 16.03 17.41
N GLY A 186 -0.87 17.17 18.09
CA GLY A 186 -1.74 17.60 19.19
C GLY A 186 -2.92 18.48 18.80
N THR A 187 -3.04 18.93 17.56
CA THR A 187 -4.15 19.81 17.12
C THR A 187 -5.25 19.00 16.46
N ALA A 188 -6.45 18.99 17.03
CA ALA A 188 -7.60 18.32 16.42
C ALA A 188 -7.92 18.90 15.04
N PHE A 189 -8.28 18.06 14.08
CA PHE A 189 -8.70 18.47 12.73
C PHE A 189 -9.86 17.60 12.22
N THR A 190 -10.52 18.07 11.16
CA THR A 190 -11.53 17.31 10.43
C THR A 190 -10.98 16.93 9.05
N PRO A 191 -11.11 15.66 8.61
CA PRO A 191 -10.68 15.23 7.29
C PRO A 191 -11.70 15.70 6.24
N ASN A 192 -11.54 16.93 5.76
CA ASN A 192 -12.46 17.66 4.89
C ASN A 192 -11.77 18.34 3.69
N HIS A 193 -10.51 17.99 3.41
CA HIS A 193 -9.70 18.52 2.32
C HIS A 193 -9.44 20.04 2.38
N THR A 194 -9.42 20.61 3.59
CA THR A 194 -9.09 22.03 3.83
C THR A 194 -8.10 22.18 4.98
N GLY A 195 -7.40 23.32 5.03
CA GLY A 195 -6.46 23.62 6.12
C GLY A 195 -5.44 22.50 6.34
N ALA A 196 -5.39 21.95 7.55
CA ALA A 196 -4.42 20.90 7.92
C ALA A 196 -4.63 19.61 7.11
N ASP A 197 -5.86 19.29 6.75
CA ASP A 197 -6.16 18.10 5.96
C ASP A 197 -5.68 18.25 4.52
N ALA A 198 -5.84 19.43 3.92
CA ALA A 198 -5.28 19.71 2.60
C ALA A 198 -3.74 19.61 2.55
N VAL A 199 -3.05 19.85 3.67
CA VAL A 199 -1.60 19.61 3.79
C VAL A 199 -1.32 18.10 3.80
N ILE A 200 -2.11 17.31 4.54
CA ILE A 200 -2.03 15.83 4.58
C ILE A 200 -2.29 15.25 3.17
N ASP A 201 -3.28 15.76 2.44
CA ASP A 201 -3.61 15.38 1.05
C ASP A 201 -2.48 15.65 0.06
N THR A 202 -1.68 16.70 0.32
CA THR A 202 -0.64 17.17 -0.59
C THR A 202 0.61 16.30 -0.55
N VAL A 203 0.84 15.58 0.56
CA VAL A 203 2.09 14.86 0.79
C VAL A 203 1.88 13.36 0.90
N SER A 204 2.90 12.62 0.50
CA SER A 204 2.96 11.18 0.68
C SER A 204 4.23 10.78 1.40
N VAL A 205 4.10 9.75 2.23
CA VAL A 205 5.22 9.06 2.83
C VAL A 205 5.33 7.71 2.13
N VAL A 206 6.49 7.42 1.58
CA VAL A 206 6.75 6.22 0.78
C VAL A 206 8.02 5.53 1.23
N THR A 207 8.18 4.25 0.91
CA THR A 207 9.38 3.49 1.29
C THR A 207 10.59 3.96 0.49
N GLY A 208 11.71 4.20 1.16
CA GLY A 208 12.97 4.55 0.50
C GLY A 208 13.60 3.34 -0.22
N PRO A 209 14.48 3.58 -1.22
CA PRO A 209 15.11 2.52 -2.00
C PRO A 209 15.78 1.42 -1.16
N ASN A 210 16.39 1.77 -0.04
CA ASN A 210 17.10 0.83 0.84
C ASN A 210 16.37 0.62 2.19
N GLY A 211 15.07 0.91 2.25
CA GLY A 211 14.29 0.93 3.48
C GLY A 211 14.14 2.35 4.05
N GLY A 212 13.51 2.44 5.22
CA GLY A 212 13.11 3.72 5.82
C GLY A 212 12.05 4.45 4.98
N LEU A 213 11.75 5.70 5.34
CA LEU A 213 10.70 6.48 4.69
C LEU A 213 11.24 7.74 4.00
N LEU A 214 10.61 8.10 2.89
CA LEU A 214 10.77 9.34 2.16
C LEU A 214 9.48 10.15 2.25
N LEU A 215 9.60 11.47 2.41
CA LEU A 215 8.52 12.42 2.25
C LEU A 215 8.60 13.08 0.87
N LEU A 216 7.47 13.19 0.19
CA LEU A 216 7.33 13.96 -1.04
C LEU A 216 6.01 14.73 -1.08
N SER A 217 5.95 15.74 -1.94
CA SER A 217 4.69 16.35 -2.36
C SER A 217 4.23 15.74 -3.68
N ASN A 218 2.92 15.56 -3.82
CA ASN A 218 2.29 15.16 -5.08
C ASN A 218 2.50 16.19 -6.21
N ALA A 219 2.94 17.42 -5.91
CA ALA A 219 3.28 18.44 -6.90
C ALA A 219 4.54 18.12 -7.71
N ALA A 220 5.52 17.48 -7.06
CA ALA A 220 6.84 17.21 -7.62
C ALA A 220 7.44 15.95 -6.97
N PRO A 221 6.92 14.76 -7.30
CA PRO A 221 7.30 13.51 -6.62
C PRO A 221 8.77 13.13 -6.80
N GLY A 222 9.48 13.72 -7.78
CA GLY A 222 10.93 13.55 -7.93
C GLY A 222 11.78 14.29 -6.88
N THR A 223 11.19 15.20 -6.10
CA THR A 223 11.87 15.86 -4.98
C THR A 223 11.46 15.20 -3.67
N THR A 224 12.36 14.41 -3.09
CA THR A 224 12.10 13.64 -1.87
C THR A 224 12.97 14.12 -0.72
N VAL A 225 12.47 13.97 0.51
CA VAL A 225 13.24 14.16 1.74
C VAL A 225 13.31 12.84 2.49
N ALA A 226 14.53 12.34 2.76
CA ALA A 226 14.70 11.19 3.62
C ALA A 226 14.33 11.54 5.07
N LEU A 227 13.55 10.69 5.71
CA LEU A 227 13.04 10.87 7.07
C LEU A 227 13.81 9.99 8.04
N ASN A 228 14.62 10.59 8.92
CA ASN A 228 15.35 9.94 10.01
C ASN A 228 15.90 11.02 10.97
N LYS A 229 16.67 10.62 11.99
CA LYS A 229 17.30 11.54 12.95
C LYS A 229 18.24 12.59 12.34
N GLN A 230 18.68 12.40 11.10
CA GLN A 230 19.57 13.31 10.37
C GLN A 230 18.83 14.21 9.37
N THR A 231 17.50 14.13 9.29
CA THR A 231 16.71 14.98 8.40
C THR A 231 16.93 16.45 8.72
N GLY A 232 17.36 17.21 7.72
CA GLY A 232 17.58 18.65 7.82
C GLY A 232 16.45 19.48 7.20
N GLN A 233 16.60 20.81 7.26
CA GLN A 233 15.60 21.79 6.77
C GLN A 233 15.96 22.37 5.39
N SER A 234 16.90 21.76 4.67
CA SER A 234 17.46 22.32 3.43
C SER A 234 16.50 22.27 2.24
N THR A 235 15.52 21.37 2.28
CA THR A 235 14.60 21.13 1.16
C THR A 235 13.23 21.65 1.51
N LYS A 236 12.64 22.44 0.61
CA LYS A 236 11.24 22.85 0.68
C LYS A 236 10.46 22.13 -0.41
N LEU A 237 9.41 21.41 -0.03
CA LEU A 237 8.56 20.73 -0.98
C LEU A 237 7.68 21.74 -1.74
N ALA A 238 7.42 21.44 -3.01
CA ALA A 238 6.56 22.25 -3.85
C ALA A 238 5.09 22.13 -3.43
N ALA A 239 4.32 23.18 -3.70
CA ALA A 239 2.88 23.19 -3.51
C ALA A 239 2.17 22.74 -4.81
N PRO A 240 1.07 21.98 -4.73
CA PRO A 240 0.37 21.44 -5.91
C PRO A 240 -0.31 22.53 -6.75
N ALA A 241 -0.48 22.21 -8.03
CA ALA A 241 -1.12 23.09 -9.00
C ALA A 241 -2.65 23.20 -8.82
N ALA A 242 -3.26 22.29 -8.06
CA ALA A 242 -4.68 22.28 -7.74
C ALA A 242 -4.90 22.17 -6.23
N ALA A 243 -6.04 22.66 -5.75
CA ALA A 243 -6.46 22.47 -4.36
C ALA A 243 -6.69 20.98 -4.06
N ALA A 244 -6.49 20.55 -2.82
CA ALA A 244 -6.61 19.15 -2.40
C ALA A 244 -7.96 18.50 -2.77
N ASN A 245 -9.05 19.28 -2.73
CA ASN A 245 -10.41 18.81 -2.97
C ASN A 245 -10.84 18.76 -4.45
N TYR A 246 -9.93 18.96 -5.41
CA TYR A 246 -10.29 19.09 -6.84
C TYR A 246 -10.97 17.84 -7.45
N LEU A 247 -10.78 16.65 -6.85
CA LEU A 247 -11.39 15.38 -7.28
C LEU A 247 -12.59 14.96 -6.41
N GLU A 248 -12.90 15.67 -5.33
CA GLU A 248 -14.01 15.32 -4.44
C GLU A 248 -15.35 15.09 -5.16
N PRO A 249 -15.70 15.85 -6.22
CA PRO A 249 -16.95 15.59 -6.94
C PRO A 249 -16.98 14.25 -7.71
N LEU A 250 -15.83 13.61 -7.99
CA LEU A 250 -15.79 12.35 -8.75
C LEU A 250 -16.35 11.16 -7.96
N ALA A 251 -16.01 11.03 -6.67
CA ALA A 251 -16.43 9.88 -5.86
C ALA A 251 -17.96 9.69 -5.77
N PRO A 252 -18.77 10.72 -5.40
CA PRO A 252 -20.22 10.58 -5.36
C PRO A 252 -20.82 10.37 -6.75
N LEU A 253 -20.21 10.95 -7.80
CA LEU A 253 -20.67 10.79 -9.17
C LEU A 253 -20.44 9.35 -9.66
N LEU A 254 -19.25 8.79 -9.49
CA LEU A 254 -18.94 7.39 -9.82
C LEU A 254 -19.82 6.43 -9.04
N THR A 255 -20.07 6.70 -7.75
CA THR A 255 -20.98 5.90 -6.91
C THR A 255 -22.41 5.93 -7.45
N ALA A 256 -22.92 7.10 -7.85
CA ALA A 256 -24.25 7.22 -8.42
C ALA A 256 -24.36 6.46 -9.76
N CYS A 257 -23.35 6.57 -10.62
CA CYS A 257 -23.29 5.82 -11.88
C CYS A 257 -23.25 4.30 -11.64
N ALA A 258 -22.41 3.84 -10.71
CA ALA A 258 -22.28 2.44 -10.33
C ALA A 258 -23.58 1.84 -9.78
N ALA A 259 -24.36 2.61 -9.00
CA ALA A 259 -25.65 2.19 -8.46
C ALA A 259 -26.69 1.82 -9.54
N THR A 260 -26.55 2.38 -10.75
CA THR A 260 -27.43 2.05 -11.89
C THR A 260 -26.90 0.90 -12.76
N GLY A 261 -25.68 0.42 -12.49
CA GLY A 261 -25.00 -0.58 -13.32
C GLY A 261 -24.52 -0.07 -14.68
N THR A 262 -24.52 1.27 -14.90
CA THR A 262 -24.21 1.87 -16.21
C THR A 262 -22.93 2.72 -16.20
N LEU A 263 -21.97 2.40 -15.33
CA LEU A 263 -20.75 3.18 -15.09
C LEU A 263 -20.04 3.62 -16.39
N ASP A 264 -19.88 2.72 -17.36
CA ASP A 264 -19.14 3.00 -18.60
C ASP A 264 -19.95 3.70 -19.70
N THR A 265 -21.26 3.88 -19.51
CA THR A 265 -22.15 4.47 -20.54
C THR A 265 -22.83 5.75 -20.08
N SER A 266 -23.10 5.90 -18.78
CA SER A 266 -23.81 7.05 -18.22
C SER A 266 -22.92 8.01 -17.43
N CYS A 267 -21.69 7.61 -17.09
CA CYS A 267 -20.78 8.43 -16.28
C CYS A 267 -19.89 9.38 -17.10
N ALA A 268 -20.35 9.80 -18.28
CA ALA A 268 -19.63 10.66 -19.22
C ALA A 268 -19.00 11.95 -18.62
N PRO A 269 -19.59 12.63 -17.61
CA PRO A 269 -18.87 13.73 -16.97
C PRO A 269 -17.65 13.28 -16.15
N ALA A 270 -17.68 12.10 -15.51
CA ALA A 270 -16.58 11.57 -14.70
C ALA A 270 -15.54 10.78 -15.51
N ILE A 271 -15.98 10.06 -16.55
CA ILE A 271 -15.16 9.21 -17.39
C ILE A 271 -15.17 9.81 -18.79
N ASP A 272 -14.00 10.24 -19.27
CA ASP A 272 -13.88 10.85 -20.58
C ASP A 272 -14.25 9.86 -21.69
N SER A 273 -14.83 10.37 -22.78
CA SER A 273 -15.09 9.58 -23.99
C SER A 273 -13.85 8.91 -24.59
N THR A 274 -12.65 9.45 -24.34
CA THR A 274 -11.37 8.86 -24.77
C THR A 274 -10.73 7.99 -23.68
N PHE A 275 -11.48 7.60 -22.65
CA PHE A 275 -10.97 6.75 -21.58
C PHE A 275 -10.42 5.44 -22.17
N LEU A 276 -9.17 5.17 -21.84
CA LEU A 276 -8.50 3.92 -22.19
C LEU A 276 -7.55 3.55 -21.06
N GLU A 277 -7.80 2.40 -20.46
CA GLU A 277 -7.02 1.86 -19.36
C GLU A 277 -6.69 0.41 -19.70
N ASN A 278 -5.39 0.10 -19.83
CA ASN A 278 -4.92 -1.27 -20.06
C ASN A 278 -5.62 -2.00 -21.22
N GLY A 279 -5.82 -1.29 -22.34
CA GLY A 279 -6.46 -1.82 -23.54
C GLY A 279 -7.99 -1.85 -23.50
N SER A 280 -8.63 -1.32 -22.45
CA SER A 280 -10.07 -1.31 -22.29
C SER A 280 -10.64 0.11 -22.11
N SER A 281 -11.77 0.38 -22.77
CA SER A 281 -12.59 1.58 -22.52
C SER A 281 -13.61 1.38 -21.39
N ASN A 282 -13.58 0.22 -20.74
CA ASN A 282 -14.43 -0.12 -19.60
C ASN A 282 -13.60 -0.03 -18.32
N LEU A 283 -14.06 0.75 -17.33
CA LEU A 283 -13.31 1.04 -16.11
C LEU A 283 -12.98 -0.24 -15.34
N ALA A 284 -13.96 -1.13 -15.14
CA ALA A 284 -13.74 -2.39 -14.44
C ALA A 284 -12.71 -3.28 -15.15
N THR A 285 -12.92 -3.50 -16.44
CA THR A 285 -12.08 -4.39 -17.27
C THR A 285 -10.67 -3.84 -17.41
N GLY A 286 -10.50 -2.53 -17.55
CA GLY A 286 -9.19 -1.86 -17.58
C GLY A 286 -8.42 -2.00 -16.27
N HIS A 287 -9.09 -2.23 -15.15
CA HIS A 287 -8.47 -2.56 -13.87
C HIS A 287 -8.48 -4.06 -13.55
N GLY A 288 -8.69 -4.92 -14.55
CA GLY A 288 -8.62 -6.37 -14.40
C GLY A 288 -9.80 -6.99 -13.62
N LEU A 289 -10.89 -6.23 -13.45
CA LEU A 289 -12.10 -6.69 -12.79
C LEU A 289 -13.16 -7.11 -13.82
N PRO A 290 -13.99 -8.12 -13.54
CA PRO A 290 -15.22 -8.36 -14.30
C PRO A 290 -16.10 -7.11 -14.31
N ASN A 291 -16.72 -6.80 -15.45
CA ASN A 291 -17.56 -5.59 -15.57
C ASN A 291 -18.66 -5.50 -14.48
N ALA A 292 -19.29 -6.63 -14.18
CA ALA A 292 -20.35 -6.70 -13.17
C ALA A 292 -19.85 -6.37 -11.74
N SER A 293 -18.55 -6.46 -11.46
CA SER A 293 -18.01 -6.22 -10.11
C SER A 293 -18.21 -4.79 -9.64
N LEU A 294 -18.22 -3.80 -10.55
CA LEU A 294 -18.44 -2.41 -10.17
C LEU A 294 -19.92 -2.01 -10.07
N ALA A 295 -20.86 -2.90 -10.41
CA ALA A 295 -22.28 -2.62 -10.20
C ALA A 295 -22.58 -2.51 -8.70
N GLY A 296 -23.15 -1.37 -8.27
CA GLY A 296 -23.43 -1.08 -6.87
C GLY A 296 -22.20 -0.74 -6.01
N ALA A 297 -21.01 -0.60 -6.62
CA ALA A 297 -19.81 -0.19 -5.89
C ALA A 297 -19.93 1.25 -5.36
N ARG A 298 -19.28 1.49 -4.21
CA ARG A 298 -19.17 2.80 -3.58
C ARG A 298 -17.74 3.28 -3.70
N PHE A 299 -17.53 4.45 -4.30
CA PHE A 299 -16.22 5.06 -4.46
C PHE A 299 -15.95 6.03 -3.31
N GLY A 300 -14.73 5.98 -2.77
CA GLY A 300 -14.22 6.92 -1.78
C GLY A 300 -13.50 8.10 -2.45
N SER A 301 -13.20 9.12 -1.64
CA SER A 301 -12.43 10.30 -2.04
C SER A 301 -11.09 9.89 -2.70
N PRO A 302 -10.81 10.35 -3.94
CA PRO A 302 -9.58 9.99 -4.63
C PRO A 302 -8.35 10.64 -3.99
N LYS A 303 -7.27 9.87 -3.86
CA LYS A 303 -5.97 10.36 -3.42
C LYS A 303 -5.10 10.69 -4.63
N THR A 304 -4.51 11.88 -4.64
CA THR A 304 -3.56 12.29 -5.68
C THR A 304 -2.15 11.86 -5.32
N LEU A 305 -1.52 11.09 -6.20
CA LEU A 305 -0.16 10.59 -6.01
C LEU A 305 0.88 11.48 -6.68
N ALA A 306 0.60 11.96 -7.88
CA ALA A 306 1.50 12.81 -8.64
C ALA A 306 0.74 13.68 -9.64
N PHE A 307 1.06 14.97 -9.68
CA PHE A 307 0.71 15.86 -10.77
C PHE A 307 1.79 15.84 -11.84
N PHE A 308 1.38 15.95 -13.09
CA PHE A 308 2.28 16.10 -14.23
C PHE A 308 1.55 16.75 -15.41
N THR A 309 2.31 17.15 -16.44
CA THR A 309 1.74 17.73 -17.67
C THR A 309 2.04 16.80 -18.84
N ARG A 310 1.01 16.47 -19.64
CA ARG A 310 1.16 15.68 -20.87
C ARG A 310 0.42 16.41 -21.99
N ASN A 311 1.08 16.63 -23.12
CA ASN A 311 0.52 17.34 -24.28
C ASN A 311 -0.13 18.69 -23.92
N GLY A 312 0.50 19.44 -23.00
CA GLY A 312 0.01 20.74 -22.53
C GLY A 312 -1.21 20.69 -21.60
N LYS A 313 -1.69 19.49 -21.22
CA LYS A 313 -2.79 19.32 -20.26
C LYS A 313 -2.26 18.90 -18.91
N GLN A 314 -2.81 19.50 -17.85
CA GLN A 314 -2.56 19.08 -16.49
C GLN A 314 -3.23 17.72 -16.25
N GLN A 315 -2.47 16.78 -15.70
CA GLN A 315 -2.90 15.43 -15.37
C GLN A 315 -2.45 15.07 -13.95
N ALA A 316 -3.09 14.05 -13.39
CA ALA A 316 -2.75 13.49 -12.10
C ALA A 316 -2.83 11.96 -12.14
N LEU A 317 -1.83 11.29 -11.57
CA LEU A 317 -1.94 9.90 -11.16
C LEU A 317 -2.76 9.86 -9.88
N VAL A 318 -3.86 9.10 -9.89
CA VAL A 318 -4.81 9.06 -8.77
C VAL A 318 -5.06 7.62 -8.32
N GLN A 319 -5.16 7.45 -7.01
CA GLN A 319 -5.73 6.27 -6.38
C GLN A 319 -7.19 6.56 -6.05
N ILE A 320 -8.10 5.67 -6.43
CA ILE A 320 -9.53 5.80 -6.18
C ILE A 320 -9.97 4.63 -5.31
N PRO A 321 -10.11 4.81 -3.98
CA PRO A 321 -10.64 3.77 -3.11
C PRO A 321 -12.07 3.39 -3.51
N LEU A 322 -12.43 2.13 -3.34
CA LEU A 322 -13.81 1.68 -3.49
C LEU A 322 -14.17 0.54 -2.54
N THR A 323 -15.46 0.32 -2.38
CA THR A 323 -16.04 -0.87 -1.76
C THR A 323 -17.02 -1.47 -2.75
N LEU A 324 -16.80 -2.71 -3.15
CA LEU A 324 -17.70 -3.47 -4.01
C LEU A 324 -19.03 -3.74 -3.29
N ALA A 325 -20.06 -4.13 -4.04
CA ALA A 325 -21.39 -4.39 -3.47
C ALA A 325 -21.40 -5.51 -2.42
N ASP A 326 -20.44 -6.45 -2.47
CA ASP A 326 -20.27 -7.53 -1.50
C ASP A 326 -19.51 -7.10 -0.22
N GLY A 327 -19.09 -5.82 -0.13
CA GLY A 327 -18.32 -5.28 0.98
C GLY A 327 -16.80 -5.38 0.82
N THR A 328 -16.31 -6.01 -0.25
CA THR A 328 -14.87 -6.10 -0.53
C THR A 328 -14.30 -4.71 -0.82
N ALA A 329 -13.32 -4.28 -0.05
CA ALA A 329 -12.61 -3.05 -0.33
C ALA A 329 -11.60 -3.24 -1.48
N GLY A 330 -11.39 -2.20 -2.26
CA GLY A 330 -10.43 -2.14 -3.37
C GLY A 330 -9.88 -0.74 -3.57
N ALA A 331 -8.97 -0.60 -4.53
CA ALA A 331 -8.59 0.71 -5.07
C ALA A 331 -8.27 0.60 -6.57
N LEU A 332 -8.70 1.58 -7.35
CA LEU A 332 -8.33 1.73 -8.77
C LEU A 332 -7.23 2.77 -8.92
N TYR A 333 -6.38 2.61 -9.93
CA TYR A 333 -5.27 3.51 -10.21
C TYR A 333 -5.40 3.98 -11.64
N SER A 334 -5.67 5.27 -11.81
CA SER A 334 -5.95 5.82 -13.13
C SER A 334 -5.36 7.22 -13.29
N ILE A 335 -5.50 7.78 -14.48
CA ILE A 335 -5.08 9.14 -14.78
C ILE A 335 -6.32 10.04 -14.85
N ALA A 336 -6.33 11.07 -14.00
CA ALA A 336 -7.27 12.17 -14.11
C ALA A 336 -6.66 13.31 -14.94
N GLN A 337 -7.50 14.03 -15.68
CA GLN A 337 -7.09 15.15 -16.51
C GLN A 337 -7.96 16.38 -16.27
N GLN A 338 -7.33 17.55 -16.24
CA GLN A 338 -8.06 18.81 -16.14
C GLN A 338 -8.86 19.06 -17.41
N MET A 339 -10.13 19.41 -17.23
CA MET A 339 -11.05 19.76 -18.31
C MET A 339 -10.85 21.22 -18.73
N ALA A 340 -10.93 21.49 -20.03
CA ALA A 340 -10.86 22.87 -20.55
C ALA A 340 -12.07 23.71 -20.11
N ALA A 341 -13.23 23.09 -19.98
CA ALA A 341 -14.45 23.68 -19.47
C ALA A 341 -15.05 22.77 -18.40
N PRO A 342 -15.06 23.19 -17.11
CA PRO A 342 -15.74 22.45 -16.05
C PRO A 342 -17.23 22.25 -16.35
N VAL A 343 -17.78 21.14 -15.86
CA VAL A 343 -19.19 20.79 -16.04
C VAL A 343 -19.94 20.99 -14.73
N ALA A 344 -21.09 21.66 -14.79
CA ALA A 344 -22.01 21.74 -13.66
C ALA A 344 -22.72 20.39 -13.47
N LEU A 345 -22.52 19.77 -12.31
CA LEU A 345 -23.26 18.57 -11.91
C LEU A 345 -24.68 18.93 -11.47
N ALA A 346 -25.56 17.93 -11.43
CA ALA A 346 -26.94 18.11 -10.95
C ALA A 346 -27.02 18.67 -9.50
N SER A 347 -25.98 18.46 -8.70
CA SER A 347 -25.83 19.02 -7.35
C SER A 347 -25.48 20.52 -7.32
N GLY A 348 -25.18 21.13 -8.47
CA GLY A 348 -24.62 22.49 -8.57
C GLY A 348 -23.10 22.56 -8.41
N THR A 349 -22.45 21.46 -8.01
CA THR A 349 -20.98 21.37 -7.91
C THR A 349 -20.35 21.42 -9.29
N GLN A 350 -19.22 22.12 -9.43
CA GLN A 350 -18.43 22.12 -10.66
C GLN A 350 -17.48 20.93 -10.68
N LEU A 351 -17.53 20.12 -11.73
CA LEU A 351 -16.55 19.08 -12.02
C LEU A 351 -15.53 19.63 -13.02
N GLY A 352 -14.30 19.86 -12.58
CA GLY A 352 -13.22 20.39 -13.41
C GLY A 352 -12.25 19.34 -13.96
N TRP A 353 -12.42 18.07 -13.59
CA TRP A 353 -11.49 16.98 -13.88
C TRP A 353 -12.25 15.69 -14.13
N ASN A 354 -11.77 14.88 -15.07
CA ASN A 354 -12.35 13.58 -15.42
C ASN A 354 -11.25 12.51 -15.58
N LEU A 355 -11.65 11.24 -15.59
CA LEU A 355 -10.75 10.10 -15.80
C LEU A 355 -10.51 9.88 -17.29
N VAL A 356 -9.25 9.78 -17.68
CA VAL A 356 -8.83 9.47 -19.06
C VAL A 356 -8.12 8.11 -19.17
N GLY A 357 -7.72 7.51 -18.05
CA GLY A 357 -7.00 6.24 -18.06
C GLY A 357 -5.52 6.36 -18.47
N ASN A 358 -4.75 5.30 -18.29
CA ASN A 358 -3.31 5.31 -18.60
C ASN A 358 -2.98 5.38 -20.10
N GLN A 359 -3.97 5.28 -20.98
CA GLN A 359 -3.85 5.28 -22.45
C GLN A 359 -3.02 4.11 -23.00
N SER A 360 -2.83 3.04 -22.22
CA SER A 360 -2.22 1.79 -22.68
C SER A 360 -3.16 1.08 -23.64
N GLN A 361 -2.63 0.61 -24.77
CA GLN A 361 -3.39 -0.18 -25.76
C GLN A 361 -3.52 -1.66 -25.39
N PHE A 362 -2.74 -2.12 -24.41
CA PHE A 362 -2.64 -3.51 -24.01
C PHE A 362 -2.83 -3.64 -22.50
N ALA A 363 -3.32 -4.78 -22.05
CA ALA A 363 -3.40 -5.05 -20.62
C ALA A 363 -2.00 -5.39 -20.09
N VAL A 364 -1.46 -4.50 -19.24
CA VAL A 364 -0.14 -4.68 -18.63
C VAL A 364 -0.06 -3.90 -17.32
N ALA A 365 0.54 -4.50 -16.31
CA ALA A 365 0.88 -3.83 -15.07
C ALA A 365 2.36 -4.06 -14.73
N ILE A 366 3.00 -3.04 -14.15
CA ILE A 366 4.37 -3.12 -13.64
C ILE A 366 4.37 -2.56 -12.22
N ASN A 367 4.73 -3.40 -11.27
CA ASN A 367 4.83 -3.02 -9.87
C ASN A 367 6.26 -3.24 -9.37
N SER A 368 6.70 -2.41 -8.43
CA SER A 368 7.86 -2.75 -7.61
C SER A 368 7.56 -3.96 -6.76
N ARG A 369 8.59 -4.76 -6.49
CA ARG A 369 8.46 -5.89 -5.58
C ARG A 369 9.67 -6.07 -4.66
N ILE A 370 9.42 -6.75 -3.56
CA ILE A 370 10.45 -7.24 -2.66
C ILE A 370 10.12 -8.65 -2.19
N GLN A 371 11.14 -9.48 -2.08
CA GLN A 371 11.02 -10.89 -1.75
C GLN A 371 12.04 -11.27 -0.69
N ARG A 372 11.63 -12.06 0.30
CA ARG A 372 12.52 -12.85 1.16
C ARG A 372 12.48 -14.30 0.69
N ARG A 373 13.64 -14.89 0.50
CA ARG A 373 13.78 -16.33 0.22
C ARG A 373 14.50 -17.00 1.39
N THR A 374 13.85 -18.03 1.92
CA THR A 374 14.35 -18.88 2.98
C THR A 374 14.39 -20.31 2.47
N PHE A 375 15.55 -20.94 2.55
CA PHE A 375 15.78 -22.34 2.20
C PHE A 375 15.92 -23.16 3.48
N LEU A 376 15.25 -24.31 3.50
CA LEU A 376 15.22 -25.23 4.63
C LEU A 376 16.24 -26.39 4.47
N ASP A 377 16.74 -26.59 3.26
CA ASP A 377 17.79 -27.57 2.96
C ASP A 377 19.19 -26.97 3.20
N ALA A 378 20.22 -27.82 3.09
CA ALA A 378 21.62 -27.45 3.33
C ALA A 378 22.44 -27.36 2.04
N ARG A 379 21.80 -27.21 0.87
CA ARG A 379 22.53 -27.13 -0.40
C ARG A 379 23.35 -25.84 -0.45
N VAL A 380 24.59 -25.95 -0.92
CA VAL A 380 25.57 -24.85 -0.90
C VAL A 380 25.09 -23.60 -1.66
N ASN A 381 24.28 -23.76 -2.70
CA ASN A 381 23.79 -22.65 -3.53
C ASN A 381 22.45 -22.07 -3.06
N ASP A 382 21.79 -22.73 -2.11
CA ASP A 382 20.49 -22.34 -1.57
C ASP A 382 20.69 -21.38 -0.40
N VAL A 383 21.06 -20.14 -0.75
CA VAL A 383 21.42 -19.08 0.20
C VAL A 383 20.20 -18.22 0.51
N ASN A 384 19.85 -18.12 1.80
CA ASN A 384 18.81 -17.20 2.28
C ASN A 384 19.14 -15.75 1.89
N ARG A 385 18.15 -15.04 1.36
CA ARG A 385 18.40 -13.72 0.75
C ARG A 385 17.14 -12.88 0.61
N TYR A 386 17.36 -11.57 0.47
CA TYR A 386 16.39 -10.65 -0.10
C TYR A 386 16.63 -10.47 -1.59
N GLU A 387 15.55 -10.31 -2.34
CA GLU A 387 15.57 -9.98 -3.77
C GLU A 387 14.54 -8.88 -4.02
N SER A 388 14.84 -7.96 -4.93
CA SER A 388 13.90 -6.90 -5.32
C SER A 388 13.96 -6.63 -6.81
N GLY A 389 12.96 -5.93 -7.32
CA GLY A 389 12.85 -5.62 -8.74
C GLY A 389 11.44 -5.29 -9.15
N LEU A 390 11.07 -5.76 -10.34
CA LEU A 390 9.77 -5.49 -10.95
C LEU A 390 8.97 -6.78 -11.06
N GLU A 391 7.69 -6.71 -10.78
CA GLU A 391 6.70 -7.67 -11.24
C GLU A 391 6.08 -7.13 -12.52
N ILE A 392 6.15 -7.88 -13.63
CA ILE A 392 5.64 -7.47 -14.94
C ILE A 392 4.50 -8.42 -15.33
N THR A 393 3.27 -7.93 -15.24
CA THR A 393 2.07 -8.74 -15.44
C THR A 393 1.44 -8.42 -16.80
N ILE A 394 1.53 -9.37 -17.73
CA ILE A 394 0.88 -9.31 -19.05
C ILE A 394 -0.07 -10.50 -19.16
N PRO A 395 -1.37 -10.33 -18.87
CA PRO A 395 -2.36 -11.40 -18.94
C PRO A 395 -2.64 -11.82 -20.38
N VAL A 396 -2.55 -13.11 -20.67
CA VAL A 396 -2.72 -13.63 -22.05
C VAL A 396 -4.16 -13.56 -22.52
N ALA A 397 -5.13 -13.77 -21.62
CA ALA A 397 -6.55 -13.74 -21.96
C ALA A 397 -7.05 -12.35 -22.38
N LEU A 398 -6.46 -11.29 -21.81
CA LEU A 398 -6.79 -9.90 -22.16
C LEU A 398 -5.96 -9.39 -23.35
N ASN A 399 -4.97 -10.14 -23.80
CA ASN A 399 -4.09 -9.80 -24.92
C ASN A 399 -3.98 -10.97 -25.93
N PRO A 400 -5.08 -11.43 -26.55
CA PRO A 400 -5.09 -12.68 -27.32
C PRO A 400 -4.20 -12.68 -28.57
N ALA A 401 -3.83 -11.49 -29.09
CA ALA A 401 -2.93 -11.36 -30.22
C ALA A 401 -1.44 -11.30 -29.81
N VAL A 402 -1.14 -11.07 -28.54
CA VAL A 402 0.23 -10.90 -28.03
C VAL A 402 0.84 -12.27 -27.77
N TYR A 403 2.01 -12.52 -28.37
CA TYR A 403 2.82 -13.70 -28.12
C TYR A 403 3.98 -13.39 -27.19
N SER A 404 4.70 -12.29 -27.44
CA SER A 404 5.83 -11.86 -26.64
C SER A 404 5.84 -10.35 -26.43
N ALA A 405 6.58 -9.89 -25.43
CA ALA A 405 6.73 -8.48 -25.13
C ALA A 405 8.14 -8.15 -24.64
N SER A 406 8.62 -6.94 -24.94
CA SER A 406 9.86 -6.40 -24.39
C SER A 406 9.57 -5.19 -23.50
N VAL A 407 10.20 -5.12 -22.34
CA VAL A 407 10.08 -3.99 -21.39
C VAL A 407 11.42 -3.29 -21.27
N SER A 408 11.40 -1.95 -21.37
CA SER A 408 12.57 -1.08 -21.20
C SER A 408 12.20 0.12 -20.34
N GLY A 409 13.17 0.71 -19.63
CA GLY A 409 12.93 1.85 -18.76
C GLY A 409 13.98 2.00 -17.66
N PRO A 410 13.78 2.92 -16.72
CA PRO A 410 14.68 3.15 -15.59
C PRO A 410 15.02 1.85 -14.83
N GLY A 411 16.30 1.67 -14.47
CA GLY A 411 16.77 0.47 -13.78
C GLY A 411 16.92 -0.78 -14.65
N LEU A 412 16.56 -0.75 -15.94
CA LEU A 412 16.80 -1.84 -16.89
C LEU A 412 17.94 -1.48 -17.84
N ALA A 413 19.08 -2.18 -17.73
CA ALA A 413 20.25 -1.93 -18.59
C ALA A 413 20.03 -2.33 -20.06
N ALA A 414 19.12 -3.26 -20.30
CA ALA A 414 18.68 -3.71 -21.62
C ALA A 414 17.20 -4.11 -21.55
N PRO A 415 16.49 -4.24 -22.69
CA PRO A 415 15.13 -4.75 -22.69
C PRO A 415 15.04 -6.15 -22.09
N VAL A 416 14.07 -6.37 -21.20
CA VAL A 416 13.74 -7.69 -20.68
C VAL A 416 12.57 -8.27 -21.47
N TRP A 417 12.59 -9.58 -21.72
CA TRP A 417 11.65 -10.22 -22.62
C TRP A 417 10.71 -11.16 -21.87
N LEU A 418 9.43 -11.12 -22.25
CA LEU A 418 8.39 -12.01 -21.76
C LEU A 418 7.78 -12.82 -22.92
N LEU A 419 7.49 -14.10 -22.68
CA LEU A 419 6.95 -15.07 -23.63
C LEU A 419 6.13 -16.17 -22.91
N PRO A 420 5.44 -17.08 -23.63
CA PRO A 420 4.62 -18.11 -23.00
C PRO A 420 5.44 -19.04 -22.12
N ARG A 421 4.87 -19.43 -20.98
CA ARG A 421 5.52 -20.32 -20.00
C ARG A 421 5.40 -21.78 -20.43
N SER A 422 6.40 -22.60 -20.09
CA SER A 422 6.31 -24.05 -20.25
C SER A 422 5.45 -24.72 -19.19
N ALA A 423 5.32 -24.11 -18.00
CA ALA A 423 4.53 -24.63 -16.88
C ALA A 423 3.01 -24.39 -17.06
N ALA A 424 2.21 -25.31 -16.52
CA ALA A 424 0.76 -25.15 -16.42
C ALA A 424 0.38 -24.36 -15.15
N GLY A 425 -0.79 -23.71 -15.13
CA GLY A 425 -1.25 -22.99 -13.93
C GLY A 425 -1.00 -21.49 -13.92
N SER A 426 -0.49 -20.91 -15.00
CA SER A 426 -0.33 -19.45 -15.14
C SER A 426 -1.11 -18.89 -16.32
N SER A 427 -1.64 -17.68 -16.17
CA SER A 427 -2.39 -16.95 -17.20
C SER A 427 -1.70 -15.66 -17.66
N THR A 428 -0.40 -15.52 -17.37
CA THR A 428 0.43 -14.37 -17.76
C THR A 428 1.66 -14.82 -18.52
N LEU A 429 2.23 -13.94 -19.35
CA LEU A 429 3.55 -14.18 -19.92
C LEU A 429 4.61 -14.30 -18.79
N GLY A 430 5.64 -15.10 -19.04
CA GLY A 430 6.79 -15.25 -18.14
C GLY A 430 8.04 -14.62 -18.74
N LEU A 431 8.96 -14.16 -17.90
CA LEU A 431 10.26 -13.67 -18.35
C LEU A 431 11.05 -14.78 -19.03
N SER A 432 11.86 -14.46 -20.03
CA SER A 432 12.81 -15.42 -20.58
C SER A 432 13.79 -15.87 -19.50
N ASP A 433 14.14 -17.16 -19.54
CA ASP A 433 15.18 -17.77 -18.73
C ASP A 433 16.58 -17.24 -19.11
N THR A 434 16.76 -16.84 -20.37
CA THR A 434 18.01 -16.30 -20.93
C THR A 434 17.84 -14.85 -21.40
N ALA A 435 18.96 -14.13 -21.53
CA ALA A 435 18.93 -12.78 -22.08
C ALA A 435 18.70 -12.85 -23.60
N LEU A 436 17.76 -12.06 -24.12
CA LEU A 436 17.41 -12.01 -25.53
C LEU A 436 17.58 -10.60 -26.10
N SER A 437 17.89 -10.53 -27.39
CA SER A 437 18.07 -9.26 -28.13
C SER A 437 17.01 -9.03 -29.20
N VAL A 438 16.16 -10.02 -29.48
CA VAL A 438 15.12 -10.02 -30.51
C VAL A 438 13.84 -10.66 -29.98
N ALA A 439 12.72 -10.37 -30.63
CA ALA A 439 11.43 -10.92 -30.23
C ALA A 439 11.41 -12.44 -30.34
N PRO A 440 11.06 -13.16 -29.25
CA PRO A 440 10.72 -14.58 -29.34
C PRO A 440 9.53 -14.78 -30.28
N VAL A 441 9.63 -15.82 -31.11
CA VAL A 441 8.59 -16.23 -32.06
C VAL A 441 8.12 -17.65 -31.75
N SER A 442 6.95 -18.03 -32.22
CA SER A 442 6.41 -19.36 -32.00
C SER A 442 7.30 -20.46 -32.59
N PRO A 443 7.52 -21.60 -31.88
CA PRO A 443 6.87 -22.04 -30.64
C PRO A 443 7.70 -21.80 -29.36
N ALA A 444 8.51 -20.73 -29.29
CA ALA A 444 9.38 -20.47 -28.13
C ALA A 444 8.62 -20.32 -26.80
N THR A 445 9.08 -21.03 -25.77
CA THR A 445 8.55 -20.92 -24.40
C THR A 445 9.67 -20.70 -23.40
N THR A 446 9.32 -20.29 -22.18
CA THR A 446 10.28 -20.09 -21.07
C THR A 446 10.03 -21.06 -19.93
N ALA A 447 11.12 -21.59 -19.38
CA ALA A 447 11.13 -22.41 -18.17
C ALA A 447 11.30 -21.59 -16.87
N SER A 448 11.40 -20.26 -16.95
CA SER A 448 11.61 -19.42 -15.76
C SER A 448 10.43 -19.41 -14.78
N SER A 449 9.23 -19.74 -15.28
CA SER A 449 7.95 -19.71 -14.57
C SER A 449 7.71 -18.44 -13.72
N THR A 450 8.29 -17.28 -14.10
CA THR A 450 8.18 -16.06 -13.29
C THR A 450 7.98 -14.80 -14.13
N SER A 451 7.17 -13.87 -13.62
CA SER A 451 7.03 -12.48 -14.11
C SER A 451 7.88 -11.50 -13.31
N MET A 452 8.68 -12.00 -12.37
CA MET A 452 9.45 -11.20 -11.42
C MET A 452 10.88 -11.01 -11.92
N TYR A 453 11.19 -9.80 -12.40
CA TYR A 453 12.55 -9.40 -12.76
C TYR A 453 13.31 -8.98 -11.51
N ARG A 454 14.59 -9.38 -11.38
CA ARG A 454 15.44 -9.13 -10.21
C ARG A 454 16.57 -8.18 -10.56
N TRP A 455 16.54 -6.97 -10.03
CA TRP A 455 17.59 -5.98 -10.27
C TRP A 455 18.54 -5.79 -9.09
N SER A 456 18.24 -6.41 -7.94
CA SER A 456 19.03 -6.28 -6.72
C SER A 456 18.77 -7.47 -5.81
N TRP A 457 19.82 -7.93 -5.13
CA TRP A 457 19.81 -9.08 -4.23
C TRP A 457 20.78 -8.85 -3.08
N GLN A 458 20.47 -9.40 -1.91
CA GLN A 458 21.31 -9.32 -0.72
C GLN A 458 21.18 -10.60 0.10
N SER A 459 22.28 -11.31 0.30
CA SER A 459 22.30 -12.47 1.19
C SER A 459 21.98 -12.07 2.63
N LEU A 460 21.19 -12.89 3.31
CA LEU A 460 21.00 -12.77 4.75
C LEU A 460 22.29 -13.19 5.48
N PRO A 461 22.54 -12.68 6.70
CA PRO A 461 23.75 -13.00 7.46
C PRO A 461 23.94 -14.53 7.57
N SER A 462 24.99 -15.03 6.93
CA SER A 462 25.43 -16.42 6.94
C SER A 462 26.89 -16.49 6.46
N THR A 463 27.48 -17.69 6.42
CA THR A 463 28.81 -17.91 5.84
C THR A 463 28.81 -18.00 4.30
N ALA A 464 27.65 -18.02 3.65
CA ALA A 464 27.50 -18.15 2.21
C ALA A 464 27.01 -16.86 1.55
N SER A 465 27.47 -16.60 0.32
CA SER A 465 27.04 -15.46 -0.50
C SER A 465 26.34 -15.94 -1.76
N PHE A 466 25.19 -15.35 -2.07
CA PHE A 466 24.47 -15.61 -3.32
C PHE A 466 25.02 -14.76 -4.45
N ALA A 467 25.23 -15.39 -5.61
CA ALA A 467 25.44 -14.71 -6.89
C ALA A 467 24.42 -15.26 -7.90
N PRO A 468 23.74 -14.39 -8.66
CA PRO A 468 22.82 -14.86 -9.68
C PRO A 468 23.55 -15.55 -10.84
N PRO A 469 22.86 -16.40 -11.62
CA PRO A 469 23.43 -17.00 -12.82
C PRO A 469 23.94 -15.94 -13.81
N ALA A 470 25.13 -16.15 -14.37
CA ALA A 470 25.80 -15.17 -15.25
C ALA A 470 25.03 -14.86 -16.54
N SER A 471 24.25 -15.81 -17.04
CA SER A 471 23.35 -15.64 -18.19
C SER A 471 21.92 -15.88 -17.74
N SER A 472 21.18 -14.79 -17.49
CA SER A 472 19.80 -14.86 -17.04
C SER A 472 18.95 -13.79 -17.71
N GLY A 473 17.73 -14.15 -18.12
CA GLY A 473 16.70 -13.20 -18.52
C GLY A 473 15.87 -12.68 -17.34
N VAL A 474 16.04 -13.25 -16.14
CA VAL A 474 15.26 -12.88 -14.94
C VAL A 474 16.06 -12.08 -13.91
N TYR A 475 17.38 -11.95 -14.08
CA TYR A 475 18.26 -11.10 -13.27
C TYR A 475 18.91 -10.01 -14.11
N ALA A 476 19.14 -8.85 -13.49
CA ALA A 476 20.09 -7.88 -14.00
C ALA A 476 21.52 -8.46 -13.94
N ALA A 477 22.33 -8.10 -14.92
CA ALA A 477 23.73 -8.53 -14.98
C ALA A 477 24.55 -8.04 -13.76
N GLN A 478 24.14 -6.92 -13.16
CA GLN A 478 24.71 -6.35 -11.94
C GLN A 478 23.59 -5.76 -11.09
N SER A 479 23.79 -5.69 -9.77
CA SER A 479 22.83 -5.03 -8.89
C SER A 479 22.72 -3.55 -9.25
N VAL A 480 21.49 -3.08 -9.40
CA VAL A 480 21.16 -1.69 -9.73
C VAL A 480 21.21 -0.84 -8.48
N ASP A 481 21.74 0.38 -8.60
CA ASP A 481 21.50 1.42 -7.61
C ASP A 481 20.08 1.97 -7.78
N VAL A 482 19.17 1.46 -6.97
CA VAL A 482 17.74 1.77 -7.06
C VAL A 482 17.44 3.22 -6.67
N GLY A 483 18.37 3.91 -6.00
CA GLY A 483 18.26 5.35 -5.73
C GLY A 483 18.22 6.22 -6.99
N THR A 484 18.68 5.69 -8.12
CA THR A 484 18.63 6.36 -9.43
C THR A 484 17.31 6.14 -10.18
N VAL A 485 16.46 5.22 -9.72
CA VAL A 485 15.16 4.92 -10.33
C VAL A 485 14.12 5.91 -9.77
N PRO A 486 13.51 6.77 -10.60
CA PRO A 486 12.54 7.75 -10.12
C PRO A 486 11.30 7.09 -9.51
N LEU A 487 10.70 7.73 -8.51
CA LEU A 487 9.33 7.42 -8.09
C LEU A 487 8.37 7.59 -9.27
N TYR A 488 7.37 6.73 -9.35
CA TYR A 488 6.40 6.72 -10.46
C TYR A 488 7.07 6.56 -11.84
N ALA A 489 8.17 5.79 -11.91
CA ALA A 489 8.89 5.53 -13.15
C ALA A 489 7.96 4.96 -14.24
N ALA A 490 8.10 5.48 -15.45
CA ALA A 490 7.40 4.99 -16.63
C ALA A 490 8.30 4.02 -17.42
N TYR A 491 7.73 2.90 -17.84
CA TYR A 491 8.36 1.86 -18.63
C TYR A 491 7.71 1.77 -20.00
N THR A 492 8.52 1.55 -21.02
CA THR A 492 8.06 1.29 -22.38
C THR A 492 7.92 -0.21 -22.58
N VAL A 493 6.70 -0.66 -22.89
CA VAL A 493 6.39 -2.05 -23.22
C VAL A 493 6.05 -2.14 -24.71
N THR A 494 6.80 -2.94 -25.46
CA THR A 494 6.51 -3.23 -26.87
C THR A 494 5.98 -4.64 -26.99
N PHE A 495 4.88 -4.81 -27.71
CA PHE A 495 4.16 -6.09 -27.86
C PHE A 495 4.36 -6.64 -29.28
N TYR A 496 4.46 -7.95 -29.39
CA TYR A 496 4.71 -8.66 -30.65
C TYR A 496 3.75 -9.84 -30.82
N ASP A 497 3.44 -10.15 -32.07
CA ASP A 497 2.70 -11.37 -32.43
C ASP A 497 3.61 -12.61 -32.47
N SER A 498 3.03 -13.75 -32.81
CA SER A 498 3.72 -15.05 -32.87
C SER A 498 4.80 -15.16 -33.94
N THR A 499 4.87 -14.20 -34.87
CA THR A 499 5.89 -14.11 -35.93
C THR A 499 7.01 -13.12 -35.59
N GLY A 500 6.91 -12.43 -34.44
CA GLY A 500 7.84 -11.39 -34.02
C GLY A 500 7.52 -10.03 -34.63
N THR A 501 6.35 -9.87 -35.27
CA THR A 501 5.90 -8.58 -35.81
C THR A 501 5.39 -7.71 -34.67
N LYS A 502 5.80 -6.45 -34.65
CA LYS A 502 5.38 -5.47 -33.64
C LYS A 502 3.90 -5.14 -33.78
N LEU A 503 3.15 -5.33 -32.70
CA LEU A 503 1.72 -5.00 -32.57
C LEU A 503 1.50 -3.56 -32.09
N GLY A 504 2.31 -3.10 -31.13
CA GLY A 504 2.15 -1.77 -30.56
C GLY A 504 3.05 -1.50 -29.37
N VAL A 505 2.87 -0.34 -28.74
CA VAL A 505 3.68 0.14 -27.61
C VAL A 505 2.78 0.79 -26.55
N SER A 506 3.05 0.52 -25.29
CA SER A 506 2.43 1.20 -24.14
C SER A 506 3.48 1.85 -23.24
N GLN A 507 3.10 2.97 -22.61
CA GLN A 507 3.83 3.57 -21.50
C GLN A 507 3.13 3.20 -20.20
N VAL A 508 3.82 2.46 -19.32
CA VAL A 508 3.25 1.91 -18.09
C VAL A 508 3.96 2.54 -16.91
N MET A 509 3.21 3.21 -16.05
CA MET A 509 3.73 3.81 -14.83
C MET A 509 3.74 2.77 -13.71
N ASN A 510 4.85 2.67 -12.96
CA ASN A 510 4.92 1.86 -11.75
C ASN A 510 4.46 2.72 -10.55
N PRO A 511 3.28 2.46 -9.94
CA PRO A 511 2.79 3.24 -8.81
C PRO A 511 3.56 2.95 -7.50
N GLY A 512 4.25 1.81 -7.40
CA GLY A 512 5.02 1.40 -6.23
C GLY A 512 6.39 2.09 -6.17
N SER A 513 6.91 2.27 -4.96
CA SER A 513 8.27 2.81 -4.77
C SER A 513 9.32 1.81 -5.28
N PRO A 514 10.32 2.23 -6.06
CA PRO A 514 11.45 1.38 -6.42
C PRO A 514 12.22 0.94 -5.16
N LEU A 515 12.48 -0.37 -5.02
CA LEU A 515 13.20 -0.93 -3.88
C LEU A 515 14.44 -1.70 -4.32
N GLY A 516 15.54 -1.52 -3.59
CA GLY A 516 16.69 -2.42 -3.56
C GLY A 516 16.51 -3.51 -2.50
N ALA A 517 17.31 -4.57 -2.57
CA ALA A 517 17.14 -5.73 -1.69
C ALA A 517 17.36 -5.40 -0.20
N ALA A 518 18.16 -4.37 0.10
CA ALA A 518 18.39 -3.89 1.46
C ALA A 518 17.12 -3.45 2.19
N ALA A 519 16.11 -2.96 1.45
CA ALA A 519 14.82 -2.62 2.05
C ALA A 519 14.15 -3.83 2.74
N GLY A 520 14.51 -5.06 2.35
CA GLY A 520 13.95 -6.30 2.91
C GLY A 520 14.24 -6.47 4.40
N ALA A 521 15.31 -5.85 4.90
CA ALA A 521 15.63 -5.85 6.33
C ALA A 521 14.66 -4.99 7.17
N THR A 522 13.92 -4.08 6.53
CA THR A 522 12.94 -3.19 7.18
C THR A 522 11.50 -3.70 7.07
N VAL A 523 11.26 -4.74 6.27
CA VAL A 523 9.93 -5.34 6.10
C VAL A 523 9.63 -6.22 7.31
N SER A 524 8.45 -6.01 7.90
CA SER A 524 7.85 -6.97 8.82
C SER A 524 7.30 -8.14 8.00
N TRP A 525 8.02 -9.25 7.97
CA TRP A 525 7.64 -10.42 7.18
C TRP A 525 6.65 -11.31 7.95
N PRO A 526 5.63 -11.89 7.30
CA PRO A 526 4.89 -13.00 7.87
C PRO A 526 5.83 -14.20 8.10
N THR A 527 5.37 -15.21 8.82
CA THR A 527 6.16 -16.43 9.06
C THR A 527 5.23 -17.63 9.08
N LEU A 528 5.54 -18.67 8.31
CA LEU A 528 4.79 -19.93 8.36
C LEU A 528 4.76 -20.47 9.79
N LEU A 529 3.64 -21.09 10.17
CA LEU A 529 3.61 -21.81 11.44
C LEU A 529 4.54 -23.02 11.35
N SER A 530 5.30 -23.26 12.41
CA SER A 530 6.39 -24.24 12.42
C SER A 530 5.91 -25.68 12.22
N ASP A 531 4.69 -25.99 12.66
CA ASP A 531 4.04 -27.28 12.46
C ASP A 531 3.74 -27.54 10.98
N PHE A 532 3.17 -26.55 10.28
CA PHE A 532 2.91 -26.64 8.85
C PHE A 532 4.22 -26.76 8.05
N GLU A 533 5.19 -25.88 8.33
CA GLU A 533 6.49 -25.88 7.66
C GLU A 533 7.18 -27.25 7.78
N THR A 534 7.29 -27.78 9.00
CA THR A 534 7.96 -29.06 9.26
C THR A 534 7.24 -30.22 8.59
N GLN A 535 5.91 -30.26 8.61
CA GLN A 535 5.16 -31.39 8.07
C GLN A 535 5.09 -31.41 6.54
N PHE A 536 5.01 -30.24 5.89
CA PHE A 536 4.75 -30.14 4.45
C PHE A 536 6.01 -29.87 3.60
N LEU A 537 6.95 -29.07 4.13
CA LEU A 537 8.15 -28.62 3.39
C LEU A 537 9.40 -29.43 3.72
N THR A 538 9.34 -30.50 4.51
CA THR A 538 10.50 -31.36 4.79
C THR A 538 10.25 -32.82 4.35
N PRO A 539 11.26 -33.56 3.85
CA PRO A 539 11.07 -34.95 3.38
C PRO A 539 10.65 -35.93 4.48
N ALA A 540 11.01 -35.63 5.74
CA ALA A 540 10.62 -36.43 6.90
C ALA A 540 9.24 -36.06 7.46
N GLY A 541 8.60 -35.01 6.92
CA GLY A 541 7.31 -34.52 7.37
C GLY A 541 6.16 -35.49 7.04
N SER A 542 5.13 -35.51 7.89
CA SER A 542 3.94 -36.37 7.69
C SER A 542 3.14 -36.04 6.42
N LEU A 543 3.36 -34.85 5.82
CA LEU A 543 2.71 -34.38 4.60
C LEU A 543 3.67 -34.35 3.39
N ALA A 544 4.84 -34.99 3.49
CA ALA A 544 5.83 -35.09 2.40
C ALA A 544 5.33 -35.92 1.19
N GLY A 545 4.34 -36.81 1.38
CA GLY A 545 3.70 -37.57 0.29
C GLY A 545 2.93 -36.69 -0.70
N ILE A 546 2.31 -37.32 -1.71
CA ILE A 546 1.49 -36.62 -2.72
C ILE A 546 0.34 -35.84 -2.05
N GLN A 547 0.15 -34.57 -2.41
CA GLN A 547 -0.94 -33.72 -1.90
C GLN A 547 -1.74 -33.09 -3.04
N TYR A 548 -3.06 -32.94 -2.87
CA TYR A 548 -3.93 -32.27 -3.85
C TYR A 548 -4.35 -30.87 -3.41
N ALA A 549 -4.42 -30.65 -2.10
CA ALA A 549 -4.67 -29.36 -1.50
C ALA A 549 -4.03 -29.31 -0.12
N MET A 550 -3.65 -28.12 0.33
CA MET A 550 -3.05 -27.89 1.64
C MET A 550 -3.63 -26.66 2.31
N SER A 551 -3.86 -26.77 3.61
CA SER A 551 -4.24 -25.64 4.46
C SER A 551 -2.98 -24.97 5.00
N VAL A 552 -2.54 -23.89 4.34
CA VAL A 552 -1.33 -23.13 4.69
C VAL A 552 -1.66 -22.20 5.84
N SER A 553 -0.85 -22.21 6.90
CA SER A 553 -1.00 -21.36 8.08
C SER A 553 0.25 -20.51 8.37
N TRP A 554 0.04 -19.27 8.79
CA TRP A 554 1.12 -18.32 9.11
C TRP A 554 0.74 -17.34 10.23
N SER A 555 1.76 -16.70 10.78
CA SER A 555 1.68 -15.57 11.72
C SER A 555 2.11 -14.28 11.03
N SER A 556 1.39 -13.19 11.31
CA SER A 556 1.74 -11.81 10.94
C SER A 556 2.21 -10.98 12.14
N LEU A 557 2.45 -11.62 13.29
CA LEU A 557 2.85 -10.96 14.52
C LEU A 557 4.35 -10.65 14.54
N VAL A 558 4.69 -9.39 14.82
CA VAL A 558 6.03 -8.89 15.13
C VAL A 558 5.96 -8.16 16.47
N ASN A 559 6.75 -8.59 17.46
CA ASN A 559 6.70 -8.06 18.85
C ASN A 559 5.28 -8.05 19.46
N GLY A 560 4.46 -9.05 19.15
CA GLY A 560 3.08 -9.16 19.64
C GLY A 560 2.06 -8.27 18.92
N GLN A 561 2.45 -7.63 17.81
CA GLN A 561 1.59 -6.75 17.03
C GLN A 561 1.47 -7.25 15.58
N SER A 562 0.28 -7.16 14.99
CA SER A 562 0.06 -7.56 13.59
C SER A 562 0.61 -6.48 12.65
N LEU A 563 1.91 -6.52 12.38
CA LEU A 563 2.65 -5.52 11.60
C LEU A 563 3.12 -6.02 10.24
N ALA A 564 3.05 -7.34 10.00
CA ALA A 564 3.43 -7.86 8.70
C ALA A 564 2.46 -7.38 7.61
N TYR A 565 2.93 -7.32 6.36
CA TYR A 565 2.06 -6.97 5.25
C TYR A 565 0.88 -7.96 5.18
N PRO A 566 -0.32 -7.50 4.81
CA PRO A 566 -1.47 -8.38 4.64
C PRO A 566 -1.21 -9.38 3.50
N VAL A 567 -1.23 -10.67 3.85
CA VAL A 567 -1.14 -11.76 2.86
C VAL A 567 -2.51 -11.90 2.19
N ASN A 568 -2.54 -11.74 0.87
CA ASN A 568 -3.75 -11.85 0.05
C ASN A 568 -3.58 -12.84 -1.13
N SER A 569 -2.40 -13.46 -1.22
CA SER A 569 -2.14 -14.55 -2.14
C SER A 569 -1.24 -15.58 -1.45
N VAL A 570 -1.52 -16.86 -1.65
CA VAL A 570 -0.65 -17.95 -1.22
C VAL A 570 -0.44 -18.87 -2.41
N GLN A 571 0.82 -19.15 -2.74
CA GLN A 571 1.20 -20.10 -3.77
C GLN A 571 1.87 -21.32 -3.12
N ILE A 572 1.54 -22.49 -3.64
CA ILE A 572 2.39 -23.68 -3.51
C ILE A 572 2.90 -24.00 -4.90
N GLN A 573 4.22 -24.12 -5.02
CA GLN A 573 4.87 -24.60 -6.23
C GLN A 573 5.66 -25.84 -5.88
N ALA A 574 5.51 -26.90 -6.69
CA ALA A 574 6.13 -28.18 -6.43
C ALA A 574 6.58 -28.85 -7.73
N SER A 575 7.81 -29.39 -7.75
CA SER A 575 8.40 -30.09 -8.88
C SER A 575 8.98 -31.44 -8.46
N GLY A 576 8.94 -32.44 -9.35
CA GLY A 576 9.49 -33.78 -9.11
C GLY A 576 9.56 -34.65 -10.37
N LEU A 577 10.06 -35.89 -10.24
CA LEU A 577 10.26 -36.82 -11.36
C LEU A 577 8.91 -37.28 -11.97
N THR A 578 8.71 -36.94 -13.25
CA THR A 578 7.67 -37.38 -14.20
C THR A 578 6.41 -38.00 -13.61
N LEU A 579 5.39 -37.16 -13.38
CA LEU A 579 4.00 -37.59 -13.32
C LEU A 579 3.47 -37.76 -14.75
N ALA A 580 2.70 -38.83 -14.99
CA ALA A 580 2.18 -39.23 -16.31
C ALA A 580 1.66 -38.05 -17.16
N GLY A 581 2.44 -37.63 -18.14
CA GLY A 581 2.07 -36.60 -19.13
C GLY A 581 2.48 -35.16 -18.81
N THR A 582 3.02 -34.88 -17.61
CA THR A 582 3.59 -33.57 -17.25
C THR A 582 5.04 -33.74 -16.77
N ASN A 583 5.99 -33.40 -17.63
CA ASN A 583 7.33 -33.04 -17.16
C ASN A 583 7.19 -31.70 -16.42
N GLY A 584 7.63 -31.63 -15.18
CA GLY A 584 7.81 -30.34 -14.53
C GLY A 584 6.66 -29.86 -13.65
N GLU A 585 7.06 -28.90 -12.83
CA GLU A 585 6.34 -28.01 -11.92
C GLU A 585 4.79 -27.99 -11.99
N VAL A 586 4.17 -28.09 -10.82
CA VAL A 586 2.74 -27.86 -10.58
C VAL A 586 2.58 -26.72 -9.59
N ASP A 587 1.83 -25.70 -9.99
CA ASP A 587 1.44 -24.57 -9.16
C ASP A 587 0.01 -24.72 -8.63
N GLY A 588 -0.24 -24.14 -7.46
CA GLY A 588 -1.57 -23.88 -6.94
C GLY A 588 -1.60 -22.53 -6.23
N PHE A 589 -2.65 -21.76 -6.46
CA PHE A 589 -2.84 -20.45 -5.84
C PHE A 589 -4.14 -20.42 -5.01
N ALA A 590 -4.09 -19.70 -3.90
CA ALA A 590 -5.26 -19.15 -3.21
C ALA A 590 -5.13 -17.63 -3.22
N VAL A 591 -6.14 -16.92 -3.70
CA VAL A 591 -6.15 -15.45 -3.79
C VAL A 591 -7.39 -14.91 -3.09
N GLY A 592 -7.22 -13.80 -2.37
CA GLY A 592 -8.29 -13.14 -1.61
C GLY A 592 -7.99 -13.09 -0.12
N THR A 593 -9.00 -12.72 0.66
CA THR A 593 -8.88 -12.55 2.10
C THR A 593 -8.72 -13.90 2.80
N PRO A 594 -7.64 -14.11 3.58
CA PRO A 594 -7.44 -15.35 4.31
C PRO A 594 -8.36 -15.44 5.54
N ASN A 595 -8.54 -16.67 6.05
CA ASN A 595 -9.30 -16.87 7.29
C ASN A 595 -8.44 -16.47 8.49
N ASN A 596 -8.96 -15.61 9.36
CA ASN A 596 -8.35 -15.28 10.64
C ASN A 596 -8.76 -16.34 11.67
N THR A 597 -7.79 -17.07 12.21
CA THR A 597 -8.04 -18.15 13.18
C THR A 597 -7.92 -17.66 14.61
N THR A 598 -6.96 -16.78 14.88
CA THR A 598 -6.67 -16.12 16.16
C THR A 598 -5.89 -14.85 15.87
N PHE A 599 -5.86 -13.89 16.78
CA PHE A 599 -5.18 -12.60 16.59
C PHE A 599 -3.79 -12.74 15.94
N GLY A 600 -3.66 -12.21 14.72
CA GLY A 600 -2.43 -12.21 13.94
C GLY A 600 -2.03 -13.56 13.33
N GLN A 601 -2.87 -14.59 13.40
CA GLN A 601 -2.68 -15.87 12.73
C GLN A 601 -3.75 -16.11 11.68
N TYR A 602 -3.31 -16.64 10.54
CA TYR A 602 -4.14 -16.77 9.35
C TYR A 602 -3.98 -18.13 8.69
N GLN A 603 -4.98 -18.53 7.92
CA GLN A 603 -4.99 -19.77 7.17
C GLN A 603 -5.74 -19.64 5.84
N THR A 604 -5.27 -20.35 4.80
CA THR A 604 -6.02 -20.53 3.55
C THR A 604 -5.74 -21.88 2.90
N THR A 605 -6.67 -22.36 2.07
CA THR A 605 -6.53 -23.64 1.36
C THR A 605 -6.02 -23.39 -0.06
N VAL A 606 -4.86 -23.96 -0.38
CA VAL A 606 -4.28 -23.93 -1.72
C VAL A 606 -4.51 -25.27 -2.40
N SER A 607 -5.08 -25.28 -3.60
CA SER A 607 -5.31 -26.49 -4.40
C SER A 607 -4.38 -26.54 -5.61
N ALA A 608 -3.80 -27.70 -5.90
CA ALA A 608 -2.93 -27.90 -7.05
C ALA A 608 -3.69 -27.69 -8.38
N GLY A 609 -3.07 -27.04 -9.37
CA GLY A 609 -3.67 -26.79 -10.68
C GLY A 609 -4.73 -25.69 -10.70
N ILE A 610 -4.81 -24.85 -9.66
CA ILE A 610 -5.57 -23.59 -9.65
C ILE A 610 -4.60 -22.45 -9.92
N ASN A 611 -4.88 -21.62 -10.92
CA ASN A 611 -4.05 -20.46 -11.23
C ASN A 611 -4.35 -19.25 -10.31
N SER A 612 -3.56 -18.19 -10.42
CA SER A 612 -3.72 -16.94 -9.65
C SER A 612 -5.04 -16.18 -9.91
N GLN A 613 -5.86 -16.62 -10.86
CA GLN A 613 -7.21 -16.10 -11.10
C GLN A 613 -8.31 -16.98 -10.51
N GLY A 614 -7.94 -18.04 -9.76
CA GLY A 614 -8.89 -19.00 -9.20
C GLY A 614 -9.44 -20.00 -10.22
N VAL A 615 -8.88 -20.05 -11.44
CA VAL A 615 -9.33 -20.94 -12.52
C VAL A 615 -8.56 -22.25 -12.47
N ARG A 616 -9.29 -23.37 -12.57
CA ARG A 616 -8.71 -24.71 -12.72
C ARG A 616 -8.07 -24.86 -14.10
N THR A 617 -6.75 -24.95 -14.14
CA THR A 617 -5.97 -25.18 -15.37
C THR A 617 -5.62 -26.64 -15.58
N CYS A 618 -5.70 -27.47 -14.53
CA CYS A 618 -5.45 -28.89 -14.61
C CYS A 618 -6.16 -29.66 -13.47
N THR A 619 -6.83 -30.76 -13.80
CA THR A 619 -7.79 -31.46 -12.91
C THR A 619 -7.19 -32.62 -12.12
N ASN A 620 -6.05 -33.19 -12.54
CA ASN A 620 -5.43 -34.37 -11.92
C ASN A 620 -3.90 -34.22 -11.73
N CYS A 621 -3.41 -33.00 -11.55
CA CYS A 621 -2.01 -32.73 -11.21
C CYS A 621 -1.91 -32.46 -9.71
N PRO A 622 -1.46 -33.43 -8.89
CA PRO A 622 -1.16 -33.17 -7.49
C PRO A 622 0.15 -32.38 -7.35
N PHE A 623 0.36 -31.79 -6.17
CA PHE A 623 1.70 -31.47 -5.73
C PHE A 623 2.49 -32.78 -5.55
N PRO A 624 3.58 -33.02 -6.31
CA PRO A 624 4.36 -34.24 -6.23
C PRO A 624 4.93 -34.46 -4.83
N ALA A 625 5.16 -35.73 -4.47
CA ALA A 625 5.84 -36.08 -3.23
C ALA A 625 7.24 -35.44 -3.16
N LEU A 626 7.66 -35.04 -1.96
CA LEU A 626 8.99 -34.51 -1.70
C LEU A 626 9.96 -35.67 -1.49
N THR A 627 10.53 -36.13 -2.59
CA THR A 627 11.58 -37.17 -2.66
C THR A 627 12.80 -36.64 -3.39
N SER A 628 13.91 -37.39 -3.40
CA SER A 628 15.17 -36.94 -3.98
C SER A 628 15.03 -36.40 -5.41
N GLY A 629 15.58 -35.20 -5.67
CA GLY A 629 15.41 -34.45 -6.91
C GLY A 629 14.12 -33.63 -6.99
N GLY A 630 13.30 -33.66 -5.94
CA GLY A 630 12.07 -32.88 -5.81
C GLY A 630 12.29 -31.52 -5.16
N SER A 631 11.32 -30.62 -5.33
CA SER A 631 11.30 -29.31 -4.68
C SER A 631 9.88 -28.91 -4.34
N ARG A 632 9.72 -28.22 -3.21
CA ARG A 632 8.47 -27.57 -2.80
C ARG A 632 8.79 -26.20 -2.23
N LEU A 633 7.97 -25.23 -2.59
CA LEU A 633 7.95 -23.94 -1.92
C LEU A 633 6.53 -23.52 -1.58
N VAL A 634 6.44 -22.69 -0.54
CA VAL A 634 5.26 -21.92 -0.19
C VAL A 634 5.64 -20.45 -0.28
N GLU A 635 4.84 -19.68 -1.00
CA GLU A 635 4.97 -18.23 -1.11
C GLU A 635 3.78 -17.55 -0.44
N LEU A 636 4.04 -16.67 0.51
CA LEU A 636 3.06 -15.77 1.10
C LEU A 636 3.15 -14.40 0.38
N GLY A 637 2.23 -14.18 -0.56
CA GLY A 637 2.12 -12.97 -1.36
C GLY A 637 1.19 -11.94 -0.76
N GLY A 638 1.57 -10.67 -0.86
CA GLY A 638 0.75 -9.54 -0.46
C GLY A 638 1.04 -8.29 -1.28
N ASN A 639 0.13 -7.32 -1.23
CA ASN A 639 0.30 -6.04 -1.90
C ASN A 639 -0.04 -4.92 -0.93
N GLN A 640 0.87 -3.97 -0.77
CA GLN A 640 0.66 -2.79 0.08
C GLN A 640 1.42 -1.61 -0.52
N ASN A 641 0.79 -0.44 -0.60
CA ASN A 641 1.35 0.74 -1.25
C ASN A 641 1.92 0.44 -2.66
N TRP A 642 1.31 -0.50 -3.39
CA TRP A 642 1.69 -0.91 -4.76
C TRP A 642 3.08 -1.53 -4.88
N ILE A 643 3.58 -2.01 -3.76
CA ILE A 643 4.71 -2.91 -3.72
C ILE A 643 4.15 -4.31 -3.52
N SER A 644 4.55 -5.23 -4.39
CA SER A 644 4.30 -6.66 -4.22
C SER A 644 5.32 -7.24 -3.23
N TYR A 645 4.85 -7.90 -2.18
CA TYR A 645 5.68 -8.55 -1.17
C TYR A 645 5.55 -10.06 -1.28
N TYR A 646 6.67 -10.77 -1.21
CA TYR A 646 6.69 -12.23 -1.30
C TYR A 646 7.61 -12.82 -0.24
N ASP A 647 7.07 -13.64 0.65
CA ASP A 647 7.87 -14.45 1.57
C ASP A 647 7.87 -15.88 1.08
N VAL A 648 9.03 -16.39 0.65
CA VAL A 648 9.18 -17.74 0.12
C VAL A 648 9.95 -18.59 1.12
N THR A 649 9.34 -19.69 1.53
CA THR A 649 10.01 -20.79 2.21
C THR A 649 10.06 -21.98 1.27
N GLN A 650 11.27 -22.49 1.02
CA GLN A 650 11.54 -23.50 0.01
C GLN A 650 12.41 -24.63 0.58
N TYR A 651 12.18 -25.84 0.08
CA TYR A 651 13.06 -26.98 0.27
C TYR A 651 13.37 -27.62 -1.08
N ASN A 652 14.64 -27.87 -1.35
CA ASN A 652 15.10 -28.66 -2.48
C ASN A 652 15.81 -29.94 -1.99
N ASP A 653 15.29 -31.11 -2.37
CA ASP A 653 15.84 -32.42 -1.94
C ASP A 653 16.98 -32.90 -2.82
#